data_AF-A0A947T569-F1
#
_entry.id   AF-A0A947T569-F1
#
_cell.length_a   1.000
_cell.length_b   1.000
_cell.length_c   1.000
_cell.angle_alpha   90.00
_cell.angle_beta   90.00
_cell.angle_gamma   90.00
#
_symmetry.space_group_name_H-M   'P 1'
#
loop_
_entity.id
_entity.type
_entity.pdbx_description
1 polymer ?
#
loop_
_entity_poly.entity_id
_entity_poly.type
_entity_poly.pdbx_seq_one_letter_code
_entity_poly.pdbx_strand_id
1 'polypeptide(L)'
;MPKSQRVVSIESRSATSRLPEWATGGAVHLEWMERRGVLKEVGKRLRIRREGGYVGLDVVIFLILFFGSRLSVGIKEFGGRTRQYQRQLAALGGRRRLPAPSSVSRVLGATEHRHAQQLAPWLLLDGCGAIEVLGHPSTKTLDARGEQWHVFDLDPTSTVLRHRALPEMDDLPEPRRRSEQAKPGYMGRKRGEVKLSRTTLQHAGSGLWMGLWMSPGNGEQREEFEAAVQTVRDICTRVDHPTERALVRIDGAGGNLPFITACQEAGVRYLTRWNHYGLLDQPEVREYLNSASWYEVPDSGSGPRRHTAELGWMTLPSNHKRRRADGRRYDSVVARMVVSRFAAESKRGAGIFIDGWMYELFVTDLSEEAWPAPELVTAYYGRCGQENRFSQEDHELGLDRIFSYHVPGQELANLVGLFVWNLRVCHGMALCDPPTEMPAPEPRRPILVEQRVELFVEAPTDGDEPSSDGVAAGAPPGGESRGTPPVAPSEAREQLLSALDVLDWPSLLGDKRGWSWDREGGGLLCPNKAALNLSSVKTFGLDNSRILRFVTPASVCPDCPLRGRCTTSRSTSPTFRKEFSMSVPTDTAKPIGALLVKSRADRMPGPVKSVPPSQRPAPRKMVASWKRPADQDEAGKLAVRSALLLPAALRKALAAACLDVDTHVTVTEPTPLPPPPVAVFAITASDRQHRRKTWTERHQWNELTEGTIVRVGFAGGGSLVRILRHSESTEITHAAA
;
A
#
# COMPACT_ATOMS: atom_id res chain seq x y z
N MET A 1 -19.51 43.39 -15.30
CA MET A 1 -19.19 42.63 -16.53
C MET A 1 -19.47 41.15 -16.28
N PRO A 2 -20.17 40.45 -17.19
CA PRO A 2 -20.64 39.09 -16.94
C PRO A 2 -19.52 38.05 -17.10
N LYS A 3 -19.19 37.35 -16.01
CA LYS A 3 -18.31 36.17 -16.01
C LYS A 3 -18.89 35.06 -16.91
N SER A 4 -18.05 34.12 -17.36
CA SER A 4 -18.49 32.93 -18.11
C SER A 4 -19.71 32.26 -17.45
N GLN A 5 -20.72 31.92 -18.23
CA GLN A 5 -21.97 31.38 -17.71
C GLN A 5 -21.94 29.85 -17.74
N ARG A 6 -22.09 29.20 -16.59
CA ARG A 6 -22.24 27.76 -16.48
C ARG A 6 -23.72 27.43 -16.29
N VAL A 7 -24.28 26.61 -17.16
CA VAL A 7 -25.68 26.15 -17.06
C VAL A 7 -25.65 24.64 -16.86
N VAL A 8 -26.31 24.16 -15.81
CA VAL A 8 -26.37 22.72 -15.54
C VAL A 8 -27.84 22.32 -15.61
N SER A 9 -28.16 21.43 -16.54
CA SER A 9 -29.52 20.93 -16.74
C SER A 9 -29.58 19.43 -16.48
N ILE A 10 -30.73 18.96 -16.01
CA ILE A 10 -31.04 17.54 -15.82
C ILE A 10 -32.21 17.24 -16.76
N GLU A 11 -31.99 17.34 -18.08
CA GLU A 11 -33.05 17.22 -19.11
C GLU A 11 -32.53 16.62 -20.44
N SER A 12 -33.47 16.30 -21.35
CA SER A 12 -33.40 15.26 -22.39
C SER A 12 -32.32 15.35 -23.48
N ARG A 13 -32.08 14.18 -24.07
CA ARG A 13 -30.96 13.75 -24.94
C ARG A 13 -30.73 14.62 -26.19
N SER A 14 -29.52 15.17 -26.33
CA SER A 14 -28.98 15.66 -27.60
C SER A 14 -27.77 14.82 -28.03
N ALA A 15 -27.81 14.25 -29.24
CA ALA A 15 -26.86 13.21 -29.67
C ALA A 15 -25.42 13.70 -29.94
N THR A 16 -25.19 14.98 -30.23
CA THR A 16 -23.89 15.51 -30.67
C THR A 16 -22.97 15.99 -29.54
N SER A 17 -23.43 15.96 -28.29
CA SER A 17 -22.71 16.47 -27.11
C SER A 17 -22.37 15.41 -26.06
N ARG A 18 -22.70 14.15 -26.34
CA ARG A 18 -22.55 13.03 -25.39
C ARG A 18 -21.07 12.69 -25.20
N LEU A 19 -20.62 12.72 -23.95
CA LEU A 19 -19.33 12.19 -23.54
C LEU A 19 -19.38 10.65 -23.50
N PRO A 20 -18.24 9.97 -23.70
CA PRO A 20 -18.20 8.52 -23.57
C PRO A 20 -18.45 8.13 -22.11
N GLU A 21 -19.03 6.95 -21.91
CA GLU A 21 -19.42 6.43 -20.59
C GLU A 21 -18.28 6.47 -19.57
N TRP A 22 -17.05 6.15 -20.00
CA TRP A 22 -15.87 6.20 -19.13
C TRP A 22 -15.59 7.61 -18.59
N ALA A 23 -16.07 8.69 -19.22
CA ALA A 23 -15.84 10.05 -18.74
C ALA A 23 -16.84 10.50 -17.66
N THR A 24 -17.97 9.81 -17.51
CA THR A 24 -19.07 10.23 -16.62
C THR A 24 -18.59 10.40 -15.17
N GLY A 25 -17.86 9.42 -14.61
CA GLY A 25 -17.37 9.52 -13.23
C GLY A 25 -16.48 10.74 -12.99
N GLY A 26 -15.53 11.00 -13.89
CA GLY A 26 -14.68 12.20 -13.84
C GLY A 26 -15.47 13.50 -14.00
N ALA A 27 -16.50 13.52 -14.84
CA ALA A 27 -17.35 14.68 -15.05
C ALA A 27 -18.21 15.02 -13.82
N VAL A 28 -18.79 14.01 -13.17
CA VAL A 28 -19.53 14.16 -11.90
C VAL A 28 -18.62 14.76 -10.82
N HIS A 29 -17.40 14.25 -10.67
CA HIS A 29 -16.44 14.78 -9.71
C HIS A 29 -16.07 16.24 -10.00
N LEU A 30 -15.74 16.58 -11.25
CA LEU A 30 -15.38 17.96 -11.60
C LEU A 30 -16.55 18.93 -11.44
N GLU A 31 -17.77 18.53 -11.79
CA GLU A 31 -18.95 19.36 -11.60
C GLU A 31 -19.22 19.63 -10.11
N TRP A 32 -19.15 18.59 -9.28
CA TRP A 32 -19.29 18.74 -7.83
C TRP A 32 -18.21 19.67 -7.27
N MET A 33 -16.95 19.48 -7.69
CA MET A 33 -15.83 20.31 -7.24
C MET A 33 -15.96 21.77 -7.67
N GLU A 34 -16.47 22.04 -8.87
CA GLU A 34 -16.72 23.39 -9.35
C GLU A 34 -17.80 24.08 -8.51
N ARG A 35 -18.93 23.41 -8.26
CA ARG A 35 -20.03 23.94 -7.43
C ARG A 35 -19.59 24.26 -6.00
N ARG A 36 -18.71 23.42 -5.43
CA ARG A 36 -18.16 23.59 -4.08
C ARG A 36 -16.97 24.56 -4.03
N GLY A 37 -16.53 25.11 -5.16
CA GLY A 37 -15.36 25.99 -5.22
C GLY A 37 -14.02 25.28 -4.98
N VAL A 38 -14.00 23.95 -4.94
CA VAL A 38 -12.79 23.14 -4.69
C VAL A 38 -11.75 23.36 -5.79
N LEU A 39 -12.16 23.45 -7.07
CA LEU A 39 -11.22 23.74 -8.17
C LEU A 39 -10.54 25.09 -8.02
N LYS A 40 -11.25 26.11 -7.53
CA LYS A 40 -10.70 27.43 -7.25
C LYS A 40 -9.65 27.36 -6.13
N GLU A 41 -9.93 26.62 -5.07
CA GLU A 41 -8.99 26.42 -3.96
C GLU A 41 -7.76 25.62 -4.37
N VAL A 42 -7.92 24.58 -5.20
CA VAL A 42 -6.78 23.87 -5.82
C VAL A 42 -5.91 24.85 -6.60
N GLY A 43 -6.52 25.73 -7.41
CA GLY A 43 -5.78 26.76 -8.17
C GLY A 43 -4.99 27.72 -7.27
N LYS A 44 -5.54 28.11 -6.12
CA LYS A 44 -4.85 28.98 -5.16
C LYS A 44 -3.68 28.29 -4.46
N ARG A 45 -3.88 27.03 -4.03
CA ARG A 45 -2.94 26.25 -3.22
C ARG A 45 -1.83 25.62 -4.06
N LEU A 46 -2.12 25.16 -5.28
CA LEU A 46 -1.19 24.39 -6.10
C LEU A 46 -0.46 25.25 -7.14
N ARG A 47 0.54 25.99 -6.66
CA ARG A 47 1.33 26.94 -7.46
C ARG A 47 2.62 26.34 -8.04
N ILE A 48 2.49 25.34 -8.92
CA ILE A 48 3.64 24.68 -9.55
C ILE A 48 4.22 25.54 -10.67
N ARG A 49 5.50 25.91 -10.54
CA ARG A 49 6.20 26.79 -11.48
C ARG A 49 6.81 25.98 -12.63
N ARG A 50 6.35 26.22 -13.87
CA ARG A 50 7.10 25.84 -15.09
C ARG A 50 6.82 26.75 -16.28
N GLU A 51 7.74 26.77 -17.24
CA GLU A 51 7.55 27.32 -18.58
C GLU A 51 6.75 26.33 -19.47
N GLY A 52 5.76 26.82 -20.22
CA GLY A 52 4.93 25.98 -21.10
C GLY A 52 3.42 26.09 -20.95
N GLY A 53 2.91 27.05 -20.17
CA GLY A 53 1.50 27.49 -20.18
C GLY A 53 0.59 26.85 -19.14
N TYR A 54 0.63 25.53 -18.95
CA TYR A 54 -0.25 24.84 -17.99
C TYR A 54 0.22 25.02 -16.53
N VAL A 55 -0.74 25.22 -15.63
CA VAL A 55 -0.55 25.35 -14.18
C VAL A 55 -0.92 24.05 -13.46
N GLY A 56 -0.65 23.97 -12.15
CA GLY A 56 -0.95 22.77 -11.35
C GLY A 56 -2.42 22.33 -11.42
N LEU A 57 -3.36 23.29 -11.42
CA LEU A 57 -4.80 23.03 -11.58
C LEU A 57 -5.13 22.24 -12.86
N ASP A 58 -4.50 22.58 -13.99
CA ASP A 58 -4.76 21.90 -15.27
C ASP A 58 -4.41 20.40 -15.19
N VAL A 59 -3.36 20.07 -14.44
CA VAL A 59 -2.92 18.69 -14.23
C VAL A 59 -3.81 17.96 -13.23
N VAL A 60 -4.27 18.62 -12.18
CA VAL A 60 -5.24 18.03 -11.25
C VAL A 60 -6.53 17.67 -11.99
N ILE A 61 -7.06 18.57 -12.84
CA ILE A 61 -8.25 18.29 -13.67
C ILE A 61 -8.00 17.07 -14.57
N PHE A 62 -6.86 17.03 -15.26
CA PHE A 62 -6.49 15.88 -16.10
C PHE A 62 -6.44 14.57 -15.29
N LEU A 63 -5.83 14.59 -14.11
CA LEU A 63 -5.68 13.42 -13.26
C LEU A 63 -7.01 12.96 -12.64
N ILE A 64 -7.92 13.88 -12.29
CA ILE A 64 -9.28 13.55 -11.85
C ILE A 64 -10.04 12.82 -12.96
N LEU A 65 -9.94 13.30 -14.20
CA LEU A 65 -10.53 12.62 -15.35
C LEU A 65 -9.89 11.25 -15.59
N PHE A 66 -8.57 11.15 -15.46
CA PHE A 66 -7.83 9.89 -15.62
C PHE A 66 -8.27 8.85 -14.60
N PHE A 67 -8.18 9.16 -13.30
CA PHE A 67 -8.55 8.26 -12.22
C PHE A 67 -10.07 8.01 -12.14
N GLY A 68 -10.87 9.02 -12.47
CA GLY A 68 -12.32 8.94 -12.58
C GLY A 68 -12.78 8.01 -13.71
N SER A 69 -11.94 7.79 -14.74
CA SER A 69 -12.33 7.02 -15.91
C SER A 69 -12.38 5.50 -15.72
N ARG A 70 -11.68 4.98 -14.71
CA ARG A 70 -11.51 3.54 -14.45
C ARG A 70 -10.94 2.75 -15.64
N LEU A 71 -10.35 3.43 -16.62
CA LEU A 71 -9.68 2.78 -17.74
C LEU A 71 -8.35 2.20 -17.27
N SER A 72 -8.09 0.92 -17.54
CA SER A 72 -6.80 0.29 -17.24
C SER A 72 -5.72 0.62 -18.28
N VAL A 73 -5.47 1.92 -18.49
CA VAL A 73 -4.54 2.43 -19.51
C VAL A 73 -3.52 3.40 -18.89
N GLY A 74 -2.41 3.65 -19.59
CA GLY A 74 -1.43 4.66 -19.16
C GLY A 74 -1.85 6.10 -19.53
N ILE A 75 -1.25 7.11 -18.90
CA ILE A 75 -1.51 8.55 -19.17
C ILE A 75 -1.41 8.89 -20.67
N LYS A 76 -0.44 8.30 -21.39
CA LYS A 76 -0.25 8.53 -22.83
C LYS A 76 -1.47 8.08 -23.64
N GLU A 77 -1.93 6.86 -23.39
CA GLU A 77 -3.09 6.28 -24.09
C GLU A 77 -4.38 7.01 -23.70
N PHE A 78 -4.55 7.33 -22.42
CA PHE A 78 -5.67 8.14 -21.93
C PHE A 78 -5.76 9.48 -22.66
N GLY A 79 -4.64 10.21 -22.78
CA GLY A 79 -4.60 11.47 -23.53
C GLY A 79 -4.92 11.30 -25.03
N GLY A 80 -4.68 10.12 -25.61
CA GLY A 80 -5.14 9.77 -26.95
C GLY A 80 -6.67 9.64 -27.02
N ARG A 81 -7.27 8.93 -26.05
CA ARG A 81 -8.72 8.73 -25.94
C ARG A 81 -9.50 10.02 -25.68
N THR A 82 -8.89 10.97 -24.98
CA THR A 82 -9.53 12.27 -24.68
C THR A 82 -9.51 13.25 -25.85
N ARG A 83 -8.74 12.99 -26.93
CA ARG A 83 -8.48 13.97 -28.01
C ARG A 83 -9.76 14.50 -28.66
N GLN A 84 -10.71 13.61 -28.95
CA GLN A 84 -11.99 13.97 -29.58
C GLN A 84 -12.94 14.75 -28.65
N TYR A 85 -12.72 14.70 -27.33
CA TYR A 85 -13.55 15.37 -26.32
C TYR A 85 -12.76 16.43 -25.54
N GLN A 86 -11.57 16.82 -26.01
CA GLN A 86 -10.62 17.59 -25.19
C GLN A 86 -11.20 18.93 -24.74
N ARG A 87 -11.98 19.58 -25.60
CA ARG A 87 -12.63 20.87 -25.31
C ARG A 87 -13.72 20.72 -24.26
N GLN A 88 -14.60 19.73 -24.42
CA GLN A 88 -15.67 19.42 -23.49
C GLN A 88 -15.11 19.04 -22.11
N LEU A 89 -14.12 18.15 -22.08
CA LEU A 89 -13.51 17.68 -20.84
C LEU A 89 -12.73 18.78 -20.11
N ALA A 90 -12.07 19.69 -20.84
CA ALA A 90 -11.42 20.86 -20.24
C ALA A 90 -12.45 21.83 -19.65
N ALA A 91 -13.55 22.07 -20.37
CA ALA A 91 -14.60 22.99 -19.96
C ALA A 91 -15.31 22.55 -18.65
N LEU A 92 -15.36 21.24 -18.37
CA LEU A 92 -15.82 20.73 -17.08
C LEU A 92 -15.08 21.36 -15.90
N GLY A 93 -13.76 21.57 -16.03
CA GLY A 93 -12.94 22.23 -15.01
C GLY A 93 -12.71 23.73 -15.25
N GLY A 94 -13.52 24.39 -16.09
CA GLY A 94 -13.39 25.81 -16.39
C GLY A 94 -12.17 26.17 -17.24
N ARG A 95 -11.65 25.21 -18.02
CA ARG A 95 -10.42 25.38 -18.83
C ARG A 95 -10.70 25.29 -20.32
N ARG A 96 -9.90 25.99 -21.14
CA ARG A 96 -10.00 25.91 -22.61
C ARG A 96 -9.48 24.61 -23.18
N ARG A 97 -8.40 24.07 -22.61
CA ARG A 97 -7.69 22.88 -23.10
C ARG A 97 -7.20 22.02 -21.95
N LEU A 98 -7.25 20.70 -22.13
CA LEU A 98 -6.53 19.76 -21.25
C LEU A 98 -5.04 19.74 -21.60
N PRO A 99 -4.15 19.54 -20.62
CA PRO A 99 -2.73 19.35 -20.89
C PRO A 99 -2.50 18.06 -21.69
N ALA A 100 -1.56 18.11 -22.65
CA ALA A 100 -1.08 16.91 -23.31
C ALA A 100 -0.33 15.99 -22.32
N PRO A 101 -0.21 14.67 -22.57
CA PRO A 101 0.54 13.76 -21.70
C PRO A 101 1.98 14.22 -21.39
N SER A 102 2.66 14.82 -22.38
CA SER A 102 4.00 15.40 -22.20
C SER A 102 3.98 16.65 -21.30
N SER A 103 2.91 17.44 -21.31
CA SER A 103 2.73 18.57 -20.40
C SER A 103 2.44 18.09 -18.98
N VAL A 104 1.61 17.05 -18.80
CA VAL A 104 1.36 16.42 -17.50
C VAL A 104 2.67 15.93 -16.89
N SER A 105 3.44 15.11 -17.62
CA SER A 105 4.74 14.62 -17.18
C SER A 105 5.70 15.76 -16.80
N ARG A 106 5.68 16.86 -17.56
CA ARG A 106 6.52 18.04 -17.30
C ARG A 106 6.14 18.77 -16.01
N VAL A 107 4.85 18.94 -15.72
CA VAL A 107 4.39 19.58 -14.48
C VAL A 107 4.65 18.67 -13.28
N LEU A 108 4.41 17.37 -13.40
CA LEU A 108 4.76 16.42 -12.34
C LEU A 108 6.27 16.46 -12.04
N GLY A 109 7.11 16.49 -13.07
CA GLY A 109 8.57 16.66 -12.90
C GLY A 109 9.02 18.01 -12.35
N ALA A 110 8.15 19.01 -12.28
CA ALA A 110 8.42 20.32 -11.67
C ALA A 110 7.74 20.50 -10.30
N THR A 111 7.05 19.47 -9.82
CA THR A 111 6.41 19.49 -8.50
C THR A 111 7.48 19.48 -7.41
N GLU A 112 7.20 20.02 -6.24
CA GLU A 112 8.11 20.04 -5.09
C GLU A 112 7.35 19.46 -3.90
N HIS A 113 8.02 18.85 -2.92
CA HIS A 113 7.35 18.18 -1.81
C HIS A 113 6.34 19.10 -1.11
N ARG A 114 6.73 20.37 -0.86
CA ARG A 114 5.84 21.37 -0.28
C ARG A 114 4.51 21.52 -1.03
N HIS A 115 4.48 21.36 -2.35
CA HIS A 115 3.26 21.48 -3.15
C HIS A 115 2.27 20.35 -2.83
N ALA A 116 2.76 19.11 -2.76
CA ALA A 116 1.92 17.96 -2.43
C ALA A 116 1.55 17.96 -0.94
N GLN A 117 2.51 18.20 -0.05
CA GLN A 117 2.34 18.18 1.39
C GLN A 117 1.39 19.29 1.90
N GLN A 118 1.43 20.50 1.33
CA GLN A 118 0.48 21.56 1.69
C GLN A 118 -0.93 21.30 1.17
N LEU A 119 -1.04 20.59 0.03
CA LEU A 119 -2.33 20.29 -0.58
C LEU A 119 -2.99 19.08 0.09
N ALA A 120 -2.21 18.08 0.53
CA ALA A 120 -2.71 16.78 0.94
C ALA A 120 -3.73 16.82 2.11
N PRO A 121 -3.46 17.48 3.25
CA PRO A 121 -4.41 17.50 4.37
C PRO A 121 -5.74 18.11 3.97
N TRP A 122 -5.71 19.23 3.24
CA TRP A 122 -6.92 19.89 2.78
C TRP A 122 -7.66 19.05 1.74
N LEU A 123 -6.96 18.50 0.74
CA LEU A 123 -7.61 17.79 -0.37
C LEU A 123 -8.23 16.47 0.10
N LEU A 124 -7.55 15.72 0.96
CA LEU A 124 -8.02 14.43 1.48
C LEU A 124 -9.09 14.57 2.58
N LEU A 125 -9.21 15.75 3.22
CA LEU A 125 -10.20 15.99 4.27
C LEU A 125 -11.33 16.92 3.80
N ASP A 126 -11.04 18.22 3.67
CA ASP A 126 -12.00 19.26 3.30
C ASP A 126 -12.48 19.11 1.87
N GLY A 127 -11.54 18.95 0.95
CA GLY A 127 -11.78 19.03 -0.49
C GLY A 127 -12.71 17.95 -1.01
N CYS A 128 -12.89 16.84 -0.27
CA CYS A 128 -13.79 15.75 -0.63
C CYS A 128 -14.98 15.55 0.33
N GLY A 129 -15.11 16.35 1.39
CA GLY A 129 -16.17 16.18 2.39
C GLY A 129 -15.96 15.00 3.35
N ALA A 130 -14.71 14.57 3.57
CA ALA A 130 -14.41 13.41 4.42
C ALA A 130 -14.88 13.61 5.88
N ILE A 131 -14.83 14.84 6.40
CA ILE A 131 -15.20 15.13 7.80
C ILE A 131 -16.65 14.76 8.08
N GLU A 132 -17.56 15.02 7.15
CA GLU A 132 -18.98 14.66 7.31
C GLU A 132 -19.15 13.14 7.41
N VAL A 133 -18.46 12.39 6.54
CA VAL A 133 -18.48 10.93 6.59
C VAL A 133 -17.91 10.41 7.91
N LEU A 134 -16.82 11.01 8.41
CA LEU A 134 -16.21 10.62 9.68
C LEU A 134 -17.11 10.92 10.90
N GLY A 135 -17.94 11.96 10.85
CA GLY A 135 -18.93 12.23 11.89
C GLY A 135 -19.97 11.12 12.02
N HIS A 136 -20.15 10.28 10.99
CA HIS A 136 -21.19 9.27 10.98
C HIS A 136 -20.90 8.09 11.96
N PRO A 137 -21.84 7.69 12.82
CA PRO A 137 -21.64 6.64 13.82
C PRO A 137 -21.18 5.30 13.25
N SER A 138 -21.65 4.94 12.04
CA SER A 138 -21.28 3.68 11.38
C SER A 138 -19.79 3.58 11.02
N THR A 139 -19.05 4.68 11.07
CA THR A 139 -17.59 4.69 10.83
C THR A 139 -16.78 4.40 12.08
N LYS A 140 -17.40 4.38 13.26
CA LYS A 140 -16.72 4.25 14.54
C LYS A 140 -16.75 2.81 15.04
N THR A 141 -15.67 2.41 15.69
CA THR A 141 -15.56 1.12 16.40
C THR A 141 -16.11 1.29 17.80
N LEU A 142 -16.80 0.29 18.36
CA LEU A 142 -17.17 0.28 19.77
C LEU A 142 -16.21 -0.57 20.58
N ASP A 143 -15.74 -0.05 21.71
CA ASP A 143 -14.94 -0.83 22.65
C ASP A 143 -15.80 -1.70 23.58
N ALA A 144 -15.17 -2.43 24.51
CA ALA A 144 -15.86 -3.31 25.45
C ALA A 144 -16.67 -2.57 26.54
N ARG A 145 -16.56 -1.24 26.61
CA ARG A 145 -17.39 -0.35 27.44
C ARG A 145 -18.52 0.30 26.65
N GLY A 146 -18.55 0.11 25.32
CA GLY A 146 -19.55 0.71 24.42
C GLY A 146 -19.18 2.11 23.94
N GLU A 147 -17.96 2.58 24.22
CA GLU A 147 -17.48 3.88 23.80
C GLU A 147 -17.10 3.85 22.32
N GLN A 148 -17.25 4.99 21.63
CA GLN A 148 -16.95 5.11 20.21
C GLN A 148 -15.50 5.51 19.95
N TRP A 149 -14.87 4.85 18.98
CA TRP A 149 -13.46 5.03 18.63
C TRP A 149 -13.27 5.28 17.14
N HIS A 150 -12.39 6.24 16.82
CA HIS A 150 -11.80 6.35 15.50
C HIS A 150 -10.54 5.49 15.43
N VAL A 151 -10.48 4.59 14.46
CA VAL A 151 -9.34 3.70 14.25
C VAL A 151 -8.65 4.06 12.95
N PHE A 152 -7.35 4.32 13.01
CA PHE A 152 -6.52 4.72 11.89
C PHE A 152 -5.44 3.69 11.64
N ASP A 153 -5.23 3.33 10.38
CA ASP A 153 -4.18 2.43 9.94
C ASP A 153 -3.07 3.22 9.24
N LEU A 154 -1.86 3.12 9.77
CA LEU A 154 -0.65 3.70 9.19
C LEU A 154 0.21 2.60 8.58
N ASP A 155 0.48 2.70 7.28
CA ASP A 155 1.28 1.70 6.58
C ASP A 155 2.36 2.36 5.69
N PRO A 156 3.64 2.21 6.05
CA PRO A 156 4.76 2.58 5.19
C PRO A 156 5.06 1.47 4.17
N THR A 157 4.55 1.63 2.95
CA THR A 157 4.85 0.74 1.83
C THR A 157 6.13 1.17 1.11
N SER A 158 6.72 0.23 0.36
CA SER A 158 8.00 0.42 -0.31
C SER A 158 7.96 -0.02 -1.76
N THR A 159 8.11 0.93 -2.67
CA THR A 159 8.18 0.68 -4.11
C THR A 159 9.63 0.63 -4.55
N VAL A 160 10.01 -0.49 -5.18
CA VAL A 160 11.36 -0.68 -5.70
C VAL A 160 11.37 -0.51 -7.21
N LEU A 161 12.29 0.30 -7.71
CA LEU A 161 12.46 0.56 -9.14
C LEU A 161 13.72 -0.12 -9.66
N ARG A 162 13.62 -0.69 -10.85
CA ARG A 162 14.78 -1.17 -11.59
C ARG A 162 15.37 -0.04 -12.40
N HIS A 163 16.61 0.29 -12.11
CA HIS A 163 17.45 0.98 -13.07
C HIS A 163 18.02 -0.10 -14.01
N ARG A 164 18.11 0.19 -15.31
CA ARG A 164 18.88 -0.64 -16.25
C ARG A 164 20.25 0.01 -16.37
N ALA A 165 21.28 -0.79 -16.63
CA ALA A 165 22.58 -0.25 -17.03
C ALA A 165 22.39 0.69 -18.23
N LEU A 166 22.93 1.90 -18.13
CA LEU A 166 23.01 2.82 -19.25
C LEU A 166 24.34 2.53 -19.95
N PRO A 167 24.40 2.51 -21.30
CA PRO A 167 25.66 2.35 -22.00
C PRO A 167 26.58 3.53 -21.68
N GLU A 168 27.82 3.21 -21.32
CA GLU A 168 28.90 4.16 -21.07
C GLU A 168 29.93 3.93 -22.18
N MET A 169 30.13 4.94 -23.03
CA MET A 169 31.17 4.98 -24.05
C MET A 169 31.67 6.42 -24.15
N ASP A 170 32.94 6.62 -24.52
CA ASP A 170 33.57 7.95 -24.59
C ASP A 170 32.88 8.89 -25.58
N ASP A 171 32.15 8.33 -26.56
CA ASP A 171 31.37 9.04 -27.58
C ASP A 171 29.91 9.30 -27.18
N LEU A 172 29.46 8.79 -26.02
CA LEU A 172 28.10 8.99 -25.52
C LEU A 172 28.02 10.12 -24.49
N PRO A 173 26.91 10.89 -24.46
CA PRO A 173 26.69 11.88 -23.40
C PRO A 173 26.57 11.20 -22.02
N GLU A 174 26.89 11.95 -20.97
CA GLU A 174 26.86 11.46 -19.58
C GLU A 174 25.52 10.77 -19.26
N PRO A 175 25.56 9.53 -18.73
CA PRO A 175 24.37 8.73 -18.52
C PRO A 175 23.45 9.33 -17.45
N ARG A 176 22.36 9.96 -17.87
CA ARG A 176 21.39 10.58 -16.95
C ARG A 176 20.22 9.65 -16.61
N ARG A 177 19.92 9.48 -15.31
CA ARG A 177 18.80 8.66 -14.83
C ARG A 177 17.56 9.52 -14.55
N ARG A 178 16.37 8.98 -14.81
CA ARG A 178 15.11 9.70 -14.56
C ARG A 178 14.69 9.73 -13.08
N SER A 179 15.26 8.86 -12.25
CA SER A 179 14.93 8.64 -10.83
C SER A 179 16.16 8.83 -9.93
N GLU A 180 16.95 9.88 -10.16
CA GLU A 180 18.13 10.24 -9.34
C GLU A 180 17.79 10.44 -7.86
N GLN A 181 16.54 10.81 -7.55
CA GLN A 181 16.10 11.04 -6.16
C GLN A 181 15.94 9.76 -5.35
N ALA A 182 15.82 8.59 -5.98
CA ALA A 182 15.58 7.34 -5.26
C ALA A 182 16.89 6.74 -4.73
N LYS A 183 16.93 6.35 -3.44
CA LYS A 183 18.15 5.85 -2.78
C LYS A 183 18.37 4.34 -3.06
N PRO A 184 19.62 3.85 -3.09
CA PRO A 184 19.92 2.42 -3.15
C PRO A 184 19.22 1.66 -2.02
N GLY A 185 18.58 0.54 -2.33
CA GLY A 185 17.86 -0.25 -1.34
C GLY A 185 17.73 -1.71 -1.75
N TYR A 186 18.46 -2.59 -1.06
CA TYR A 186 18.37 -4.03 -1.28
C TYR A 186 17.10 -4.58 -0.61
N MET A 187 16.14 -5.05 -1.40
CA MET A 187 14.88 -5.62 -0.91
C MET A 187 14.76 -7.09 -1.34
N GLY A 188 15.84 -7.86 -1.20
CA GLY A 188 15.84 -9.31 -1.45
C GLY A 188 15.29 -9.70 -2.83
N ARG A 189 14.26 -10.58 -2.85
CA ARG A 189 13.71 -11.24 -4.06
C ARG A 189 13.31 -10.27 -5.19
N LYS A 190 12.94 -9.03 -4.88
CA LYS A 190 12.65 -7.99 -5.89
C LYS A 190 13.94 -7.23 -6.18
N ARG A 191 14.63 -7.61 -7.27
CA ARG A 191 15.85 -6.96 -7.81
C ARG A 191 15.60 -5.49 -8.20
N GLY A 192 15.31 -4.60 -7.27
CA GLY A 192 15.23 -3.16 -7.48
C GLY A 192 16.57 -2.51 -7.14
N GLU A 193 16.97 -1.51 -7.90
CA GLU A 193 18.23 -0.77 -7.69
C GLU A 193 17.99 0.47 -6.83
N VAL A 194 16.78 1.04 -6.89
CA VAL A 194 16.39 2.16 -6.04
C VAL A 194 15.03 1.94 -5.38
N LYS A 195 14.79 2.66 -4.29
CA LYS A 195 13.59 2.52 -3.45
C LYS A 195 12.90 3.87 -3.23
N LEU A 196 11.58 3.84 -3.16
CA LEU A 196 10.70 4.92 -2.70
C LEU A 196 9.83 4.37 -1.57
N SER A 197 9.60 5.14 -0.52
CA SER A 197 8.55 4.85 0.46
C SER A 197 7.28 5.60 0.09
N ARG A 198 6.14 4.96 0.35
CA ARG A 198 4.81 5.55 0.30
C ARG A 198 4.14 5.20 1.62
N THR A 199 4.00 6.20 2.48
CA THR A 199 3.32 6.07 3.77
C THR A 199 1.91 6.65 3.63
N THR A 200 0.92 5.85 3.99
CA THR A 200 -0.49 6.28 3.94
C THR A 200 -1.16 6.10 5.29
N LEU A 201 -1.98 7.09 5.65
CA LEU A 201 -2.88 7.03 6.80
C LEU A 201 -4.30 6.78 6.29
N GLN A 202 -4.94 5.71 6.74
CA GLN A 202 -6.33 5.38 6.40
C GLN A 202 -7.19 5.39 7.66
N HIS A 203 -8.42 5.90 7.57
CA HIS A 203 -9.41 5.66 8.62
C HIS A 203 -10.09 4.31 8.37
N ALA A 204 -9.90 3.35 9.27
CA ALA A 204 -10.28 1.95 9.09
C ALA A 204 -11.79 1.78 8.82
N GLY A 205 -12.62 2.52 9.56
CA GLY A 205 -14.07 2.36 9.47
C GLY A 205 -14.72 3.00 8.25
N SER A 206 -14.15 4.09 7.72
CA SER A 206 -14.68 4.74 6.50
C SER A 206 -13.91 4.36 5.23
N GLY A 207 -12.74 3.73 5.35
CA GLY A 207 -11.86 3.42 4.24
C GLY A 207 -11.31 4.65 3.50
N LEU A 208 -11.50 5.86 4.06
CA LEU A 208 -11.00 7.12 3.53
C LEU A 208 -9.50 7.25 3.82
N TRP A 209 -8.75 7.79 2.86
CA TRP A 209 -7.34 8.14 3.03
C TRP A 209 -7.23 9.53 3.63
N MET A 210 -6.44 9.67 4.70
CA MET A 210 -6.32 10.90 5.47
C MET A 210 -4.97 11.58 5.29
N GLY A 211 -3.95 10.81 4.91
CA GLY A 211 -2.59 11.29 4.72
C GLY A 211 -1.84 10.45 3.72
N LEU A 212 -0.91 11.12 3.03
CA LEU A 212 0.02 10.51 2.09
C LEU A 212 1.36 11.25 2.22
N TRP A 213 2.42 10.48 2.41
CA TRP A 213 3.79 10.97 2.38
C TRP A 213 4.60 10.06 1.47
N MET A 214 5.40 10.66 0.58
CA MET A 214 6.32 9.91 -0.27
C MET A 214 7.73 10.44 -0.09
N SER A 215 8.64 9.51 0.20
CA SER A 215 10.03 9.85 0.47
C SER A 215 10.96 8.91 -0.30
N PRO A 216 12.18 9.35 -0.62
CA PRO A 216 13.15 8.47 -1.24
C PRO A 216 13.70 7.42 -0.26
N GLY A 217 14.06 6.24 -0.76
CA GLY A 217 14.66 5.18 0.04
C GLY A 217 13.67 4.49 0.98
N ASN A 218 14.05 4.34 2.24
CA ASN A 218 13.17 3.82 3.31
C ASN A 218 12.23 4.91 3.88
N GLY A 219 12.34 6.14 3.39
CA GLY A 219 11.65 7.31 3.90
C GLY A 219 12.19 7.85 5.21
N GLU A 220 11.66 8.99 5.61
CA GLU A 220 11.90 9.62 6.91
C GLU A 220 10.79 9.16 7.87
N GLN A 221 10.78 7.86 8.18
CA GLN A 221 9.67 7.19 8.90
C GLN A 221 9.21 7.94 10.14
N ARG A 222 10.13 8.57 10.87
CA ARG A 222 9.81 9.32 12.06
C ARG A 222 9.00 10.58 11.77
N GLU A 223 9.43 11.40 10.82
CA GLU A 223 8.73 12.63 10.44
C GLU A 223 7.34 12.28 9.87
N GLU A 224 7.27 11.19 9.10
CA GLU A 224 6.01 10.66 8.57
C GLU A 224 5.07 10.17 9.70
N PHE A 225 5.60 9.53 10.75
CA PHE A 225 4.82 9.13 11.93
C PHE A 225 4.30 10.34 12.71
N GLU A 226 5.17 11.32 13.01
CA GLU A 226 4.80 12.55 13.71
C GLU A 226 3.72 13.32 12.91
N ALA A 227 3.87 13.43 11.60
CA ALA A 227 2.87 14.05 10.72
C ALA A 227 1.55 13.27 10.67
N ALA A 228 1.59 11.94 10.65
CA ALA A 228 0.40 11.10 10.65
C ALA A 228 -0.38 11.23 11.98
N VAL A 229 0.32 11.20 13.11
CA VAL A 229 -0.29 11.37 14.43
C VAL A 229 -0.89 12.77 14.58
N GLN A 230 -0.20 13.81 14.11
CA GLN A 230 -0.76 15.16 14.10
C GLN A 230 -2.02 15.24 13.22
N THR A 231 -2.02 14.59 12.05
CA THR A 231 -3.20 14.50 11.19
C THR A 231 -4.39 13.86 11.92
N VAL A 232 -4.15 12.82 12.74
CA VAL A 232 -5.19 12.20 13.56
C VAL A 232 -5.76 13.18 14.59
N ARG A 233 -4.93 13.96 15.29
CA ARG A 233 -5.39 14.99 16.23
C ARG A 233 -6.23 16.07 15.54
N ASP A 234 -5.77 16.53 14.38
CA ASP A 234 -6.48 17.54 13.60
C ASP A 234 -7.85 17.03 13.16
N ILE A 235 -7.93 15.76 12.74
CA ILE A 235 -9.19 15.10 12.41
C ILE A 235 -10.11 15.05 13.63
N CYS A 236 -9.61 14.56 14.78
CA CYS A 236 -10.38 14.44 16.02
C CYS A 236 -10.98 15.78 16.44
N THR A 237 -10.17 16.85 16.42
CA THR A 237 -10.64 18.22 16.66
C THR A 237 -11.77 18.63 15.71
N ARG A 238 -11.63 18.32 14.41
CA ARG A 238 -12.59 18.74 13.38
C ARG A 238 -13.90 17.96 13.39
N VAL A 239 -13.89 16.71 13.88
CA VAL A 239 -15.10 15.90 14.04
C VAL A 239 -15.69 15.96 15.45
N ASP A 240 -15.15 16.85 16.30
CA ASP A 240 -15.50 16.97 17.72
C ASP A 240 -15.47 15.62 18.45
N HIS A 241 -14.38 14.87 18.24
CA HIS A 241 -14.16 13.58 18.88
C HIS A 241 -12.91 13.63 19.76
N PRO A 242 -12.96 13.07 20.98
CA PRO A 242 -11.81 13.07 21.87
C PRO A 242 -10.62 12.29 21.29
N THR A 243 -9.43 12.88 21.40
CA THR A 243 -8.19 12.28 20.89
C THR A 243 -7.81 11.02 21.67
N GLU A 244 -8.16 10.93 22.95
CA GLU A 244 -7.98 9.75 23.78
C GLU A 244 -8.82 8.54 23.35
N ARG A 245 -9.83 8.76 22.47
CA ARG A 245 -10.61 7.73 21.78
C ARG A 245 -10.27 7.63 20.28
N ALA A 246 -9.03 7.98 19.93
CA ALA A 246 -8.44 7.72 18.62
C ALA A 246 -7.30 6.72 18.75
N LEU A 247 -7.33 5.68 17.91
CA LEU A 247 -6.36 4.59 17.90
C LEU A 247 -5.58 4.58 16.59
N VAL A 248 -4.25 4.68 16.65
CA VAL A 248 -3.36 4.45 15.50
C VAL A 248 -2.81 3.03 15.56
N ARG A 249 -3.12 2.24 14.53
CA ARG A 249 -2.57 0.91 14.30
C ARG A 249 -1.46 0.97 13.27
N ILE A 250 -0.37 0.28 13.54
CA ILE A 250 0.74 0.12 12.62
C ILE A 250 1.34 -1.27 12.76
N ASP A 251 1.90 -1.79 11.68
CA ASP A 251 2.57 -3.08 11.68
C ASP A 251 3.87 -3.07 12.54
N GLY A 252 4.73 -4.09 12.38
CA GLY A 252 5.99 -4.17 13.13
C GLY A 252 6.97 -3.01 12.86
N ALA A 253 6.76 -2.20 11.82
CA ALA A 253 7.54 -1.00 11.56
C ALA A 253 7.35 0.06 12.65
N GLY A 254 6.18 0.09 13.29
CA GLY A 254 5.89 0.99 14.41
C GLY A 254 6.25 0.42 15.79
N GLY A 255 6.71 -0.83 15.88
CA GLY A 255 7.10 -1.48 17.13
C GLY A 255 8.40 -0.94 17.73
N ASN A 256 8.54 0.38 17.85
CA ASN A 256 9.72 1.06 18.35
C ASN A 256 9.34 2.35 19.11
N LEU A 257 10.25 2.80 19.98
CA LEU A 257 10.02 3.96 20.84
C LEU A 257 9.63 5.26 20.10
N PRO A 258 10.29 5.68 19.00
CA PRO A 258 9.87 6.87 18.27
C PRO A 258 8.38 6.97 17.93
N PHE A 259 7.79 5.88 17.43
CA PHE A 259 6.36 5.84 17.11
C PHE A 259 5.49 5.93 18.37
N ILE A 260 5.82 5.14 19.39
CA ILE A 260 5.10 5.11 20.66
C ILE A 260 5.12 6.48 21.34
N THR A 261 6.30 7.10 21.42
CA THR A 261 6.49 8.43 22.00
C THR A 261 5.70 9.49 21.24
N ALA A 262 5.72 9.46 19.90
CA ALA A 262 4.94 10.40 19.10
C ALA A 262 3.44 10.31 19.39
N CYS A 263 2.90 9.10 19.57
CA CYS A 263 1.49 8.90 19.94
C CYS A 263 1.19 9.43 21.35
N GLN A 264 2.04 9.12 22.33
CA GLN A 264 1.87 9.57 23.73
C GLN A 264 1.93 11.10 23.86
N GLU A 265 2.90 11.75 23.22
CA GLU A 265 3.03 13.22 23.23
C GLU A 265 1.85 13.91 22.55
N ALA A 266 1.20 13.22 21.61
CA ALA A 266 0.01 13.67 20.91
C ALA A 266 -1.31 13.38 21.66
N GLY A 267 -1.28 12.58 22.73
CA GLY A 267 -2.47 12.09 23.42
C GLY A 267 -3.31 11.09 22.58
N VAL A 268 -2.70 10.47 21.57
CA VAL A 268 -3.35 9.49 20.67
C VAL A 268 -2.99 8.08 21.12
N ARG A 269 -3.96 7.16 21.14
CA ARG A 269 -3.72 5.76 21.51
C ARG A 269 -3.04 5.01 20.39
N TYR A 270 -2.28 3.98 20.73
CA TYR A 270 -1.54 3.20 19.73
C TYR A 270 -1.67 1.70 19.92
N LEU A 271 -1.55 0.97 18.82
CA LEU A 271 -1.46 -0.48 18.80
C LEU A 271 -0.48 -0.92 17.71
N THR A 272 0.60 -1.59 18.12
CA THR A 272 1.62 -2.06 17.19
C THR A 272 2.16 -3.43 17.60
N ARG A 273 2.75 -4.16 16.66
CA ARG A 273 3.48 -5.38 16.95
C ARG A 273 4.90 -5.04 17.37
N TRP A 274 5.29 -5.48 18.54
CA TRP A 274 6.64 -5.33 19.06
C TRP A 274 7.62 -6.19 18.26
N ASN A 275 8.73 -5.59 17.83
CA ASN A 275 9.74 -6.27 17.01
C ASN A 275 10.94 -6.81 17.80
N HIS A 276 10.97 -6.60 19.13
CA HIS A 276 12.04 -7.08 20.00
C HIS A 276 11.56 -8.25 20.88
N TYR A 277 11.64 -9.47 20.33
CA TYR A 277 11.19 -10.71 20.99
C TYR A 277 12.08 -11.22 22.13
N GLY A 278 13.17 -10.52 22.47
CA GLY A 278 14.08 -10.92 23.54
C GLY A 278 13.42 -10.99 24.93
N LEU A 279 12.22 -10.42 25.10
CA LEU A 279 11.41 -10.63 26.30
C LEU A 279 11.05 -12.11 26.50
N LEU A 280 10.75 -12.83 25.42
CA LEU A 280 10.39 -14.25 25.47
C LEU A 280 11.58 -15.17 25.79
N ASP A 281 12.79 -14.62 25.87
CA ASP A 281 13.97 -15.33 26.35
C ASP A 281 14.14 -15.25 27.88
N GLN A 282 13.38 -14.39 28.58
CA GLN A 282 13.50 -14.23 30.02
C GLN A 282 12.85 -15.43 30.74
N PRO A 283 13.57 -16.12 31.64
CA PRO A 283 13.03 -17.26 32.39
C PRO A 283 11.71 -16.94 33.10
N GLU A 284 11.61 -15.77 33.72
CA GLU A 284 10.46 -15.35 34.51
C GLU A 284 9.22 -15.13 33.63
N VAL A 285 9.42 -14.63 32.40
CA VAL A 285 8.35 -14.47 31.42
C VAL A 285 7.88 -15.82 30.91
N ARG A 286 8.79 -16.77 30.66
CA ARG A 286 8.42 -18.13 30.23
C ARG A 286 7.65 -18.87 31.31
N GLU A 287 8.12 -18.80 32.55
CA GLU A 287 7.44 -19.38 33.72
C GLU A 287 6.03 -18.82 33.88
N TYR A 288 5.88 -17.51 33.72
CA TYR A 288 4.57 -16.88 33.71
C TYR A 288 3.68 -17.37 32.57
N LEU A 289 4.18 -17.41 31.32
CA LEU A 289 3.39 -17.85 30.17
C LEU A 289 2.93 -19.31 30.27
N ASN A 290 3.69 -20.16 30.98
CA ASN A 290 3.32 -21.55 31.28
C ASN A 290 2.14 -21.67 32.25
N SER A 291 1.96 -20.67 33.13
CA SER A 291 0.89 -20.62 34.13
C SER A 291 -0.23 -19.63 33.80
N ALA A 292 -0.07 -18.82 32.75
CA ALA A 292 -1.03 -17.79 32.35
C ALA A 292 -2.34 -18.38 31.82
N SER A 293 -3.44 -17.64 32.06
CA SER A 293 -4.73 -17.91 31.42
C SER A 293 -4.69 -17.46 29.97
N TRP A 294 -4.98 -18.40 29.06
CA TRP A 294 -5.02 -18.14 27.62
C TRP A 294 -6.47 -18.04 27.15
N TYR A 295 -6.76 -17.04 26.34
CA TYR A 295 -8.08 -16.82 25.78
C TYR A 295 -8.07 -16.97 24.27
N GLU A 296 -9.10 -17.56 23.70
CA GLU A 296 -9.27 -17.62 22.25
C GLU A 296 -9.48 -16.21 21.70
N VAL A 297 -8.73 -15.88 20.64
CA VAL A 297 -8.90 -14.64 19.89
C VAL A 297 -10.07 -14.84 18.92
N PRO A 298 -11.06 -13.93 18.88
CA PRO A 298 -12.10 -13.96 17.86
C PRO A 298 -11.51 -14.10 16.45
N ASP A 299 -11.90 -15.17 15.75
CA ASP A 299 -11.37 -15.47 14.42
C ASP A 299 -12.32 -15.00 13.32
N SER A 300 -11.72 -14.41 12.28
CA SER A 300 -12.39 -14.11 11.00
C SER A 300 -12.69 -15.36 10.17
N GLY A 301 -12.19 -16.52 10.59
CA GLY A 301 -12.18 -17.77 9.82
C GLY A 301 -11.05 -17.83 8.78
N SER A 302 -10.19 -16.81 8.74
CA SER A 302 -9.06 -16.71 7.82
C SER A 302 -7.76 -16.61 8.58
N GLY A 303 -7.19 -17.76 8.92
CA GLY A 303 -5.92 -17.83 9.64
C GLY A 303 -5.82 -19.05 10.55
N PRO A 304 -4.70 -19.17 11.28
CA PRO A 304 -4.61 -20.13 12.37
C PRO A 304 -5.49 -19.66 13.54
N ARG A 305 -6.05 -20.60 14.30
CA ARG A 305 -6.67 -20.29 15.59
C ARG A 305 -5.62 -19.74 16.54
N ARG A 306 -5.90 -18.58 17.14
CA ARG A 306 -4.98 -17.85 18.01
C ARG A 306 -5.46 -17.84 19.43
N HIS A 307 -4.50 -17.86 20.33
CA HIS A 307 -4.73 -17.66 21.75
C HIS A 307 -3.94 -16.45 22.21
N THR A 308 -4.39 -15.79 23.27
CA THR A 308 -3.72 -14.61 23.82
C THR A 308 -3.70 -14.61 25.34
N ALA A 309 -2.69 -13.93 25.90
CA ALA A 309 -2.55 -13.68 27.32
C ALA A 309 -2.00 -12.25 27.56
N GLU A 310 -2.25 -11.70 28.74
CA GLU A 310 -1.64 -10.44 29.16
C GLU A 310 -0.19 -10.66 29.58
N LEU A 311 0.70 -9.75 29.23
CA LEU A 311 2.03 -9.63 29.87
C LEU A 311 2.10 -8.41 30.81
N GLY A 312 1.01 -7.63 30.88
CA GLY A 312 0.85 -6.45 31.73
C GLY A 312 1.61 -5.22 31.24
N TRP A 313 1.70 -4.24 32.13
CA TRP A 313 2.40 -2.98 31.89
C TRP A 313 3.90 -3.13 32.15
N MET A 314 4.71 -2.65 31.20
CA MET A 314 6.17 -2.76 31.26
C MET A 314 6.87 -1.50 30.78
N THR A 315 8.06 -1.30 31.34
CA THR A 315 8.96 -0.22 30.94
C THR A 315 9.81 -0.65 29.76
N LEU A 316 9.51 -0.08 28.59
CA LEU A 316 10.28 -0.23 27.36
C LEU A 316 11.54 0.65 27.45
N PRO A 317 12.75 0.05 27.45
CA PRO A 317 13.97 0.79 27.70
C PRO A 317 14.37 1.65 26.50
N SER A 318 14.94 2.82 26.78
CA SER A 318 15.53 3.70 25.75
C SER A 318 16.63 3.00 24.96
N ASN A 319 16.60 3.13 23.63
CA ASN A 319 17.68 2.64 22.78
C ASN A 319 18.72 3.75 22.59
N HIS A 320 19.93 3.54 23.10
CA HIS A 320 21.06 4.48 23.00
C HIS A 320 21.41 4.93 21.56
N LYS A 321 21.03 4.14 20.54
CA LYS A 321 21.26 4.47 19.12
C LYS A 321 20.20 5.38 18.52
N ARG A 322 19.01 5.47 19.12
CA ARG A 322 17.92 6.30 18.60
C ARG A 322 17.86 7.61 19.37
N ARG A 323 17.88 8.72 18.63
CA ARG A 323 17.82 10.08 19.18
C ARG A 323 16.66 10.84 18.57
N ARG A 324 16.12 11.77 19.37
CA ARG A 324 15.18 12.80 18.95
C ARG A 324 15.86 13.79 18.00
N ALA A 325 15.07 14.67 17.40
CA ALA A 325 15.54 15.61 16.36
C ALA A 325 16.48 16.67 16.96
N ASP A 326 16.27 17.00 18.23
CA ASP A 326 17.12 17.84 19.07
C ASP A 326 18.37 17.11 19.61
N GLY A 327 18.62 15.86 19.19
CA GLY A 327 19.75 15.05 19.63
C GLY A 327 19.59 14.38 21.00
N ARG A 328 18.50 14.65 21.75
CA ARG A 328 18.23 14.00 23.03
C ARG A 328 17.89 12.52 22.85
N ARG A 329 18.08 11.72 23.90
CA ARG A 329 17.64 10.31 23.89
C ARG A 329 16.13 10.27 24.09
N TYR A 330 15.51 9.20 23.61
CA TYR A 330 14.14 8.89 24.02
C TYR A 330 14.14 8.48 25.49
N ASP A 331 13.12 8.87 26.23
CA ASP A 331 12.90 8.35 27.57
C ASP A 331 12.37 6.92 27.50
N SER A 332 12.47 6.18 28.59
CA SER A 332 11.77 4.91 28.69
C SER A 332 10.27 5.14 28.71
N VAL A 333 9.51 4.25 28.07
CA VAL A 333 8.05 4.35 28.00
C VAL A 333 7.41 3.19 28.73
N VAL A 334 6.40 3.47 29.56
CA VAL A 334 5.53 2.42 30.11
C VAL A 334 4.43 2.10 29.10
N ALA A 335 4.30 0.84 28.73
CA ALA A 335 3.30 0.36 27.78
C ALA A 335 2.74 -1.00 28.21
N ARG A 336 1.49 -1.27 27.91
CA ARG A 336 0.87 -2.59 28.07
C ARG A 336 1.33 -3.50 26.95
N MET A 337 1.63 -4.75 27.31
CA MET A 337 1.98 -5.79 26.36
C MET A 337 1.01 -6.97 26.43
N VAL A 338 0.60 -7.43 25.25
CA VAL A 338 -0.22 -8.62 25.04
C VAL A 338 0.56 -9.61 24.20
N VAL A 339 0.52 -10.89 24.56
CA VAL A 339 1.13 -11.97 23.76
C VAL A 339 0.06 -12.77 23.05
N SER A 340 0.24 -13.01 21.76
CA SER A 340 -0.55 -14.01 21.02
C SER A 340 0.32 -15.19 20.64
N ARG A 341 -0.28 -16.38 20.64
CA ARG A 341 0.32 -17.61 20.11
C ARG A 341 -0.62 -18.36 19.18
N PHE A 342 -0.05 -19.12 18.25
CA PHE A 342 -0.77 -20.12 17.47
C PHE A 342 0.14 -21.31 17.13
N ALA A 343 -0.46 -22.48 16.96
CA ALA A 343 0.28 -23.70 16.62
C ALA A 343 0.87 -23.59 15.21
N ALA A 344 2.13 -23.98 15.05
CA ALA A 344 2.84 -23.98 13.79
C ALA A 344 3.88 -25.10 13.73
N GLU A 345 4.14 -25.63 12.53
CA GLU A 345 5.19 -26.65 12.33
C GLU A 345 6.59 -26.02 12.20
N SER A 346 6.65 -24.76 11.78
CA SER A 346 7.88 -24.04 11.53
C SER A 346 7.68 -22.54 11.54
N LYS A 347 8.77 -21.78 11.62
CA LYS A 347 8.74 -20.33 11.53
C LYS A 347 8.08 -19.88 10.22
N ARG A 348 6.94 -19.20 10.33
CA ARG A 348 6.22 -18.61 9.19
C ARG A 348 5.81 -17.18 9.53
N GLY A 349 6.04 -16.27 8.60
CA GLY A 349 5.66 -14.86 8.77
C GLY A 349 6.44 -14.15 9.88
N ALA A 350 5.77 -13.22 10.54
CA ALA A 350 6.31 -12.45 11.66
C ALA A 350 6.08 -13.18 12.99
N GLY A 351 6.81 -12.76 14.03
CA GLY A 351 6.87 -13.47 15.30
C GLY A 351 8.14 -14.31 15.46
N ILE A 352 8.19 -15.01 16.58
CA ILE A 352 9.23 -15.99 16.90
C ILE A 352 8.61 -17.38 17.04
N PHE A 353 9.32 -18.39 16.55
CA PHE A 353 8.92 -19.79 16.67
C PHE A 353 9.59 -20.40 17.90
N ILE A 354 8.80 -20.94 18.82
CA ILE A 354 9.26 -21.60 20.04
C ILE A 354 8.40 -22.84 20.24
N ASP A 355 9.04 -24.02 20.23
CA ASP A 355 8.43 -25.31 20.61
C ASP A 355 7.09 -25.63 19.93
N GLY A 356 6.99 -25.42 18.62
CA GLY A 356 5.75 -25.71 17.86
C GLY A 356 4.71 -24.60 17.88
N TRP A 357 5.06 -23.43 18.43
CA TRP A 357 4.18 -22.27 18.51
C TRP A 357 4.85 -21.03 17.92
N MET A 358 4.05 -20.23 17.21
CA MET A 358 4.44 -18.90 16.77
C MET A 358 3.93 -17.89 17.79
N TYR A 359 4.84 -17.11 18.35
CA TYR A 359 4.54 -16.05 19.31
C TYR A 359 4.67 -14.67 18.67
N GLU A 360 3.71 -13.81 18.96
CA GLU A 360 3.69 -12.40 18.59
C GLU A 360 3.42 -11.55 19.82
N LEU A 361 4.11 -10.40 19.90
CA LEU A 361 4.00 -9.45 21.00
C LEU A 361 3.35 -8.17 20.48
N PHE A 362 2.34 -7.68 21.17
CA PHE A 362 1.62 -6.45 20.85
C PHE A 362 1.82 -5.43 21.96
N VAL A 363 2.08 -4.19 21.58
CA VAL A 363 2.37 -3.07 22.49
C VAL A 363 1.32 -1.99 22.29
N THR A 364 0.76 -1.51 23.40
CA THR A 364 -0.33 -0.52 23.42
C THR A 364 -0.30 0.33 24.70
N ASP A 365 -1.07 1.40 24.73
CA ASP A 365 -1.47 2.12 25.94
C ASP A 365 -2.98 2.02 26.25
N LEU A 366 -3.71 1.16 25.53
CA LEU A 366 -5.13 0.91 25.75
C LEU A 366 -5.39 0.14 27.06
N SER A 367 -6.46 0.50 27.77
CA SER A 367 -6.85 -0.17 29.01
C SER A 367 -7.35 -1.59 28.78
N GLU A 368 -7.16 -2.44 29.79
CA GLU A 368 -7.58 -3.85 29.77
C GLU A 368 -9.11 -3.99 29.78
N GLU A 369 -9.78 -3.04 30.44
CA GLU A 369 -11.23 -2.96 30.51
C GLU A 369 -11.88 -2.63 29.16
N ALA A 370 -11.37 -1.63 28.44
CA ALA A 370 -11.93 -1.21 27.15
C ALA A 370 -11.49 -2.12 26.01
N TRP A 371 -10.24 -2.60 26.06
CA TRP A 371 -9.63 -3.44 25.03
C TRP A 371 -8.98 -4.67 25.66
N PRO A 372 -9.76 -5.70 26.03
CA PRO A 372 -9.24 -6.94 26.56
C PRO A 372 -8.29 -7.64 25.56
N ALA A 373 -7.31 -8.42 26.02
CA ALA A 373 -6.31 -9.06 25.15
C ALA A 373 -6.87 -9.71 23.86
N PRO A 374 -7.93 -10.55 23.90
CA PRO A 374 -8.49 -11.14 22.68
C PRO A 374 -8.93 -10.11 21.65
N GLU A 375 -9.65 -9.10 22.11
CA GLU A 375 -10.20 -8.05 21.27
C GLU A 375 -9.12 -7.11 20.76
N LEU A 376 -8.07 -6.87 21.55
CA LEU A 376 -6.91 -6.11 21.13
C LEU A 376 -6.17 -6.81 19.98
N VAL A 377 -5.97 -8.13 20.08
CA VAL A 377 -5.34 -8.91 19.00
C VAL A 377 -6.24 -8.91 17.76
N THR A 378 -7.56 -9.08 17.92
CA THR A 378 -8.53 -8.93 16.82
C THR A 378 -8.44 -7.54 16.18
N ALA A 379 -8.37 -6.49 17.00
CA ALA A 379 -8.23 -5.11 16.54
C ALA A 379 -6.93 -4.90 15.76
N TYR A 380 -5.81 -5.50 16.17
CA TYR A 380 -4.58 -5.47 15.38
C TYR A 380 -4.77 -6.12 14.02
N TYR A 381 -5.38 -7.30 13.98
CA TYR A 381 -5.62 -8.04 12.73
C TYR A 381 -6.67 -7.41 11.83
N GLY A 382 -7.54 -6.54 12.35
CA GLY A 382 -8.40 -5.66 11.55
C GLY A 382 -7.62 -4.78 10.57
N ARG A 383 -6.31 -4.55 10.79
CA ARG A 383 -5.41 -3.88 9.83
C ARG A 383 -5.29 -4.63 8.50
N CYS A 384 -5.52 -5.95 8.45
CA CYS A 384 -5.58 -6.70 7.18
C CYS A 384 -6.66 -6.15 6.22
N GLY A 385 -7.66 -5.43 6.75
CA GLY A 385 -8.59 -4.65 5.94
C GLY A 385 -7.88 -3.64 5.03
N GLN A 386 -6.80 -3.00 5.48
CA GLN A 386 -6.01 -2.04 4.71
C GLN A 386 -5.30 -2.69 3.52
N GLU A 387 -4.79 -3.92 3.67
CA GLU A 387 -4.17 -4.66 2.55
C GLU A 387 -5.18 -4.92 1.43
N ASN A 388 -6.42 -5.28 1.79
CA ASN A 388 -7.53 -5.39 0.84
C ASN A 388 -7.86 -4.03 0.18
N ARG A 389 -7.69 -2.92 0.91
CA ARG A 389 -7.90 -1.57 0.37
C ARG A 389 -6.83 -1.18 -0.62
N PHE A 390 -5.55 -1.49 -0.36
CA PHE A 390 -4.50 -1.29 -1.36
C PHE A 390 -4.76 -2.10 -2.63
N SER A 391 -5.20 -3.35 -2.51
CA SER A 391 -5.55 -4.16 -3.68
C SER A 391 -6.71 -3.55 -4.49
N GLN A 392 -7.75 -3.05 -3.82
CA GLN A 392 -8.87 -2.37 -4.47
C GLN A 392 -8.44 -1.05 -5.11
N GLU A 393 -7.63 -0.26 -4.41
CA GLU A 393 -7.06 0.99 -4.90
C GLU A 393 -6.26 0.75 -6.18
N ASP A 394 -5.35 -0.22 -6.18
CA ASP A 394 -4.56 -0.53 -7.38
C ASP A 394 -5.44 -1.07 -8.52
N HIS A 395 -6.42 -1.92 -8.22
CA HIS A 395 -7.34 -2.42 -9.24
C HIS A 395 -8.19 -1.30 -9.86
N GLU A 396 -8.69 -0.36 -9.05
CA GLU A 396 -9.59 0.69 -9.49
C GLU A 396 -8.89 1.93 -10.07
N LEU A 397 -7.67 2.23 -9.61
CA LEU A 397 -6.95 3.48 -9.89
C LEU A 397 -5.52 3.27 -10.42
N GLY A 398 -4.93 2.09 -10.23
CA GLY A 398 -3.59 1.76 -10.68
C GLY A 398 -2.49 2.55 -9.96
N LEU A 399 -2.63 2.79 -8.66
CA LEU A 399 -1.71 3.64 -7.89
C LEU A 399 -0.34 3.00 -7.60
N ASP A 400 -0.15 1.70 -7.84
CA ASP A 400 1.19 1.09 -7.83
C ASP A 400 2.01 1.48 -9.09
N ARG A 401 1.39 2.15 -10.07
CA ARG A 401 2.09 2.62 -11.28
C ARG A 401 2.93 3.85 -10.98
N ILE A 402 4.04 3.95 -11.71
CA ILE A 402 4.88 5.14 -11.73
C ILE A 402 4.28 6.13 -12.74
N PHE A 403 3.68 7.20 -12.24
CA PHE A 403 3.22 8.34 -13.04
C PHE A 403 4.33 9.36 -13.27
N SER A 404 5.29 9.42 -12.33
CA SER A 404 6.45 10.31 -12.36
C SER A 404 7.64 9.64 -11.67
N TYR A 405 8.82 9.76 -12.27
CA TYR A 405 10.07 9.33 -11.62
C TYR A 405 10.62 10.37 -10.63
N HIS A 406 10.03 11.58 -10.65
CA HIS A 406 10.27 12.63 -9.66
C HIS A 406 9.34 12.42 -8.47
N VAL A 407 9.89 12.27 -7.26
CA VAL A 407 9.14 11.82 -6.07
C VAL A 407 7.98 12.75 -5.72
N PRO A 408 8.16 14.09 -5.65
CA PRO A 408 7.03 15.00 -5.43
C PRO A 408 5.94 14.91 -6.52
N GLY A 409 6.34 14.65 -7.77
CA GLY A 409 5.38 14.47 -8.86
C GLY A 409 4.59 13.17 -8.73
N GLN A 410 5.24 12.11 -8.23
CA GLN A 410 4.58 10.84 -7.93
C GLN A 410 3.63 10.98 -6.73
N GLU A 411 4.05 11.74 -5.71
CA GLU A 411 3.24 12.09 -4.54
C GLU A 411 1.98 12.85 -4.96
N LEU A 412 2.09 13.88 -5.79
CA LEU A 412 0.94 14.63 -6.30
C LEU A 412 -0.02 13.74 -7.12
N ALA A 413 0.51 12.86 -7.97
CA ALA A 413 -0.33 11.95 -8.76
C ALA A 413 -1.10 10.97 -7.86
N ASN A 414 -0.42 10.35 -6.89
CA ASN A 414 -1.06 9.50 -5.89
C ASN A 414 -2.07 10.26 -5.05
N LEU A 415 -1.75 11.47 -4.61
CA LEU A 415 -2.66 12.34 -3.85
C LEU A 415 -3.97 12.56 -4.61
N VAL A 416 -3.92 12.90 -5.90
CA VAL A 416 -5.13 13.08 -6.71
C VAL A 416 -5.89 11.76 -6.88
N GLY A 417 -5.21 10.62 -7.00
CA GLY A 417 -5.83 9.30 -7.01
C GLY A 417 -6.58 8.98 -5.72
N LEU A 418 -5.94 9.17 -4.57
CA LEU A 418 -6.56 8.96 -3.25
C LEU A 418 -7.69 9.96 -2.99
N PHE A 419 -7.58 11.17 -3.52
CA PHE A 419 -8.66 12.14 -3.50
C PHE A 419 -9.88 11.65 -4.30
N VAL A 420 -9.69 11.12 -5.51
CA VAL A 420 -10.78 10.49 -6.28
C VAL A 420 -11.36 9.30 -5.55
N TRP A 421 -10.55 8.48 -4.87
CA TRP A 421 -11.02 7.42 -3.99
C TRP A 421 -11.96 7.96 -2.90
N ASN A 422 -11.54 9.01 -2.19
CA ASN A 422 -12.34 9.62 -1.13
C ASN A 422 -13.65 10.20 -1.69
N LEU A 423 -13.60 10.93 -2.81
CA LEU A 423 -14.81 11.42 -3.47
C LEU A 423 -15.80 10.30 -3.78
N ARG A 424 -15.31 9.11 -4.19
CA ARG A 424 -16.20 7.96 -4.44
C ARG A 424 -16.90 7.47 -3.17
N VAL A 425 -16.19 7.46 -2.05
CA VAL A 425 -16.77 7.08 -0.75
C VAL A 425 -17.78 8.13 -0.30
N CYS A 426 -17.39 9.42 -0.30
CA CYS A 426 -18.25 10.52 0.16
C CYS A 426 -19.51 10.66 -0.70
N HIS A 427 -19.39 10.62 -2.03
CA HIS A 427 -20.57 10.66 -2.90
C HIS A 427 -21.43 9.40 -2.75
N GLY A 428 -20.82 8.23 -2.57
CA GLY A 428 -21.55 6.99 -2.31
C GLY A 428 -22.34 7.02 -1.00
N MET A 429 -21.80 7.67 0.03
CA MET A 429 -22.49 7.92 1.31
C MET A 429 -23.81 8.67 1.08
N ALA A 430 -23.75 9.77 0.32
CA ALA A 430 -24.91 10.59 -0.04
C ALA A 430 -25.96 9.87 -0.92
N LEU A 431 -25.63 8.67 -1.45
CA LEU A 431 -26.56 7.84 -2.22
C LEU A 431 -27.23 6.75 -1.38
N CYS A 432 -26.55 6.25 -0.34
CA CYS A 432 -26.95 5.03 0.36
C CYS A 432 -27.61 5.27 1.72
N ASP A 433 -27.45 6.45 2.33
CA ASP A 433 -27.97 6.81 3.66
C ASP A 433 -27.79 5.65 4.68
N PRO A 434 -26.54 5.27 5.02
CA PRO A 434 -26.30 4.15 5.93
C PRO A 434 -26.93 4.39 7.30
N PRO A 435 -27.23 3.32 8.06
CA PRO A 435 -27.97 3.43 9.31
C PRO A 435 -27.21 4.26 10.35
N THR A 436 -27.88 5.29 10.87
CA THR A 436 -27.38 6.12 11.98
C THR A 436 -27.50 5.38 13.32
N GLU A 437 -28.55 4.55 13.47
CA GLU A 437 -28.74 3.71 14.63
C GLU A 437 -27.82 2.50 14.56
N MET A 438 -26.90 2.44 15.52
CA MET A 438 -26.01 1.31 15.68
C MET A 438 -26.76 0.21 16.45
N PRO A 439 -26.71 -1.07 16.02
CA PRO A 439 -27.27 -2.17 16.79
C PRO A 439 -26.72 -2.18 18.23
N ALA A 440 -27.44 -2.77 19.18
CA ALA A 440 -26.90 -2.97 20.52
C ALA A 440 -25.63 -3.84 20.46
N PRO A 441 -24.56 -3.51 21.21
CA PRO A 441 -23.38 -4.35 21.31
C PRO A 441 -23.72 -5.68 22.01
N GLU A 442 -23.12 -6.77 21.55
CA GLU A 442 -23.32 -8.09 22.15
C GLU A 442 -22.54 -8.23 23.46
N PRO A 443 -23.06 -8.99 24.44
CA PRO A 443 -22.29 -9.33 25.63
C PRO A 443 -21.03 -10.13 25.28
N ARG A 444 -19.91 -9.78 25.90
CA ARG A 444 -18.64 -10.49 25.75
C ARG A 444 -18.74 -11.90 26.32
N ARG A 445 -18.22 -12.89 25.59
CA ARG A 445 -18.11 -14.29 26.04
C ARG A 445 -16.68 -14.80 25.86
N PRO A 446 -15.76 -14.48 26.80
CA PRO A 446 -14.39 -14.94 26.68
C PRO A 446 -14.33 -16.46 26.73
N ILE A 447 -13.59 -17.07 25.81
CA ILE A 447 -13.37 -18.52 25.78
C ILE A 447 -12.00 -18.79 26.37
N LEU A 448 -11.98 -19.34 27.59
CA LEU A 448 -10.75 -19.79 28.25
C LEU A 448 -10.26 -21.08 27.59
N VAL A 449 -8.96 -21.12 27.28
CA VAL A 449 -8.30 -22.27 26.68
C VAL A 449 -7.53 -23.01 27.76
N GLU A 450 -7.97 -24.23 28.09
CA GLU A 450 -7.33 -25.06 29.13
C GLU A 450 -5.98 -25.64 28.69
N GLN A 451 -5.64 -25.56 27.40
CA GLN A 451 -4.40 -26.11 26.86
C GLN A 451 -3.18 -25.35 27.41
N ARG A 452 -2.52 -25.99 28.38
CA ARG A 452 -1.20 -25.57 28.88
C ARG A 452 -0.12 -25.95 27.86
N VAL A 453 0.84 -25.06 27.67
CA VAL A 453 2.03 -25.29 26.85
C VAL A 453 3.21 -25.01 27.74
N GLU A 454 4.09 -25.98 27.90
CA GLU A 454 5.33 -25.82 28.67
C GLU A 454 6.40 -25.28 27.74
N LEU A 455 6.74 -24.01 27.91
CA LEU A 455 7.94 -23.40 27.38
C LEU A 455 9.13 -23.90 28.19
N PHE A 456 10.14 -24.46 27.51
CA PHE A 456 11.36 -24.89 28.19
C PHE A 456 12.06 -23.68 28.82
N VAL A 457 12.22 -23.75 30.14
CA VAL A 457 13.15 -22.90 30.88
C VAL A 457 14.44 -23.71 30.95
N GLU A 458 15.44 -23.38 30.13
CA GLU A 458 16.77 -23.95 30.32
C GLU A 458 17.21 -23.57 31.74
N ALA A 459 17.37 -24.58 32.61
CA ALA A 459 17.96 -24.36 33.92
C ALA A 459 19.30 -23.64 33.69
N PRO A 460 19.64 -22.62 34.51
CA PRO A 460 20.98 -22.04 34.45
C PRO A 460 21.94 -23.20 34.62
N THR A 461 22.64 -23.58 33.55
CA THR A 461 23.79 -24.47 33.70
C THR A 461 24.78 -23.65 34.51
N ASP A 462 24.99 -24.02 35.76
CA ASP A 462 26.13 -23.59 36.56
C ASP A 462 27.37 -23.97 35.75
N GLY A 463 27.80 -23.03 34.92
CA GLY A 463 28.83 -23.21 33.92
C GLY A 463 30.10 -22.61 34.44
N ASP A 464 31.01 -23.50 34.84
CA ASP A 464 32.43 -23.28 35.04
C ASP A 464 33.00 -22.17 34.15
N GLU A 465 33.82 -21.31 34.79
CA GLU A 465 34.62 -20.31 34.11
C GLU A 465 35.43 -20.94 32.97
N PRO A 466 35.33 -20.43 31.73
CA PRO A 466 36.16 -20.92 30.65
C PRO A 466 37.59 -20.40 30.85
N SER A 467 38.50 -21.31 31.18
CA SER A 467 39.94 -21.07 31.15
C SER A 467 40.36 -20.64 29.75
N SER A 468 41.04 -19.50 29.68
CA SER A 468 41.67 -19.01 28.46
C SER A 468 42.95 -19.79 28.18
N ASP A 469 42.92 -20.74 27.25
CA ASP A 469 44.13 -21.20 26.58
C ASP A 469 43.93 -21.26 25.07
N GLY A 470 44.88 -20.65 24.37
CA GLY A 470 44.82 -20.33 22.96
C GLY A 470 45.10 -21.52 22.04
N VAL A 471 44.54 -21.46 20.84
CA VAL A 471 44.98 -22.31 19.72
C VAL A 471 45.06 -21.49 18.44
N ALA A 472 46.20 -21.66 17.79
CA ALA A 472 46.67 -20.97 16.60
C ALA A 472 45.87 -21.29 15.33
N ALA A 473 45.89 -20.32 14.41
CA ALA A 473 45.31 -20.40 13.08
C ALA A 473 46.12 -21.33 12.16
N GLY A 474 45.52 -22.45 11.76
CA GLY A 474 45.97 -23.28 10.65
C GLY A 474 44.97 -23.21 9.49
N ALA A 475 45.45 -22.85 8.29
CA ALA A 475 44.66 -22.85 7.07
C ALA A 475 44.37 -24.29 6.59
N PRO A 476 43.17 -24.60 6.04
CA PRO A 476 42.91 -25.93 5.50
C PRO A 476 43.41 -26.03 4.04
N PRO A 477 44.00 -27.18 3.64
CA PRO A 477 44.35 -27.45 2.25
C PRO A 477 43.10 -27.82 1.43
N GLY A 478 43.17 -27.57 0.12
CA GLY A 478 42.11 -27.83 -0.84
C GLY A 478 41.68 -29.30 -0.84
N GLY A 479 40.38 -29.52 -0.60
CA GLY A 479 39.75 -30.83 -0.66
C GLY A 479 39.07 -31.06 -2.01
N GLU A 480 39.50 -32.11 -2.70
CA GLU A 480 38.83 -32.67 -3.88
C GLU A 480 37.42 -33.16 -3.52
N SER A 481 36.44 -32.75 -4.33
CA SER A 481 35.04 -33.15 -4.22
C SER A 481 34.87 -34.64 -4.55
N ARG A 482 34.88 -35.50 -3.54
CA ARG A 482 34.36 -36.88 -3.65
C ARG A 482 32.87 -36.83 -3.96
N GLY A 483 32.49 -37.25 -5.17
CA GLY A 483 31.09 -37.32 -5.59
C GLY A 483 30.28 -38.24 -4.69
N THR A 484 29.28 -37.68 -4.01
CA THR A 484 28.28 -38.44 -3.26
C THR A 484 27.51 -39.34 -4.23
N PRO A 485 27.33 -40.65 -3.94
CA PRO A 485 26.53 -41.51 -4.79
C PRO A 485 25.09 -40.96 -4.91
N PRO A 486 24.43 -41.13 -6.06
CA PRO A 486 23.08 -40.62 -6.28
C PRO A 486 22.12 -41.27 -5.28
N VAL A 487 21.56 -40.45 -4.40
CA VAL A 487 20.49 -40.86 -3.47
C VAL A 487 19.28 -41.25 -4.31
N ALA A 488 18.73 -42.45 -4.07
CA ALA A 488 17.53 -42.92 -4.74
C ALA A 488 16.39 -41.89 -4.62
N PRO A 489 15.60 -41.63 -5.68
CA PRO A 489 14.52 -40.67 -5.65
C PRO A 489 13.48 -41.07 -4.59
N SER A 490 12.96 -40.10 -3.83
CA SER A 490 11.86 -40.37 -2.91
C SER A 490 10.60 -40.81 -3.66
N GLU A 491 9.74 -41.59 -3.00
CA GLU A 491 8.47 -42.05 -3.58
C GLU A 491 7.63 -40.89 -4.14
N ALA A 492 7.59 -39.75 -3.43
CA ALA A 492 6.86 -38.56 -3.89
C ALA A 492 7.47 -37.94 -5.15
N ARG A 493 8.80 -38.04 -5.33
CA ARG A 493 9.46 -37.62 -6.57
C ARG A 493 9.11 -38.55 -7.73
N GLU A 494 9.03 -39.86 -7.50
CA GLU A 494 8.65 -40.83 -8.54
C GLU A 494 7.19 -40.65 -8.97
N GLN A 495 6.29 -40.41 -8.01
CA GLN A 495 4.89 -40.05 -8.28
C GLN A 495 4.80 -38.75 -9.08
N LEU A 496 5.62 -37.74 -8.75
CA LEU A 496 5.66 -36.48 -9.49
C LEU A 496 6.12 -36.68 -10.94
N LEU A 497 7.17 -37.47 -11.17
CA LEU A 497 7.66 -37.78 -12.52
C LEU A 497 6.62 -38.56 -13.32
N SER A 498 5.96 -39.53 -12.69
CA SER A 498 4.86 -40.28 -13.31
C SER A 498 3.69 -39.38 -13.71
N ALA A 499 3.32 -38.41 -12.88
CA ALA A 499 2.28 -37.44 -13.21
C ALA A 499 2.67 -36.51 -14.37
N LEU A 500 3.96 -36.21 -14.52
CA LEU A 500 4.48 -35.40 -15.62
C LEU A 500 4.57 -36.18 -16.94
N ASP A 501 4.79 -37.50 -16.90
CA ASP A 501 4.84 -38.36 -18.09
C ASP A 501 3.49 -38.46 -18.84
N VAL A 502 2.38 -38.25 -18.14
CA VAL A 502 1.03 -38.30 -18.72
C VAL A 502 0.75 -37.08 -19.62
N LEU A 503 1.58 -36.03 -19.54
CA LEU A 503 1.41 -34.84 -20.37
C LEU A 503 1.76 -35.14 -21.84
N ASP A 504 0.96 -34.60 -22.78
CA ASP A 504 1.28 -34.62 -24.21
C ASP A 504 2.41 -33.64 -24.52
N TRP A 505 3.64 -34.04 -24.19
CA TRP A 505 4.84 -33.25 -24.41
C TRP A 505 5.05 -32.83 -25.87
N PRO A 506 4.81 -33.69 -26.89
CA PRO A 506 4.83 -33.27 -28.28
C PRO A 506 3.92 -32.06 -28.54
N SER A 507 2.66 -32.08 -28.09
CA SER A 507 1.76 -30.95 -28.27
C SER A 507 2.16 -29.73 -27.42
N LEU A 508 2.62 -29.93 -26.18
CA LEU A 508 2.97 -28.84 -25.26
C LEU A 508 4.28 -28.13 -25.66
N LEU A 509 5.21 -28.85 -26.27
CA LEU A 509 6.46 -28.29 -26.77
C LEU A 509 6.30 -27.71 -28.18
N GLY A 510 5.35 -28.19 -28.98
CA GLY A 510 5.05 -27.65 -30.32
C GLY A 510 6.31 -27.42 -31.15
N ASP A 511 6.47 -26.19 -31.69
CA ASP A 511 7.59 -25.82 -32.56
C ASP A 511 8.92 -25.54 -31.82
N LYS A 512 9.04 -25.84 -30.52
CA LYS A 512 10.25 -25.56 -29.74
C LYS A 512 11.36 -26.57 -30.06
N ARG A 513 12.02 -26.37 -31.21
CA ARG A 513 13.14 -27.20 -31.68
C ARG A 513 14.21 -27.40 -30.59
N GLY A 514 14.58 -28.66 -30.36
CA GLY A 514 15.62 -29.07 -29.42
C GLY A 514 15.17 -29.23 -27.97
N TRP A 515 13.90 -28.93 -27.65
CA TRP A 515 13.33 -29.25 -26.34
C TRP A 515 12.78 -30.67 -26.34
N SER A 516 12.95 -31.38 -25.23
CA SER A 516 12.40 -32.73 -25.06
C SER A 516 12.16 -33.00 -23.59
N TRP A 517 11.11 -33.75 -23.27
CA TRP A 517 10.93 -34.28 -21.92
C TRP A 517 11.84 -35.50 -21.70
N ASP A 518 12.44 -35.60 -20.52
CA ASP A 518 13.30 -36.71 -20.14
C ASP A 518 12.98 -37.13 -18.69
N ARG A 519 12.39 -38.32 -18.56
CA ARG A 519 12.03 -38.90 -17.26
C ARG A 519 13.27 -39.23 -16.44
N GLU A 520 14.31 -39.78 -17.06
CA GLU A 520 15.53 -40.20 -16.36
C GLU A 520 16.33 -38.99 -15.86
N GLY A 521 16.43 -37.94 -16.68
CA GLY A 521 16.98 -36.64 -16.29
C GLY A 521 16.09 -35.88 -15.28
N GLY A 522 14.89 -36.39 -15.00
CA GLY A 522 13.96 -35.88 -14.01
C GLY A 522 13.40 -34.50 -14.34
N GLY A 523 13.26 -34.17 -15.64
CA GLY A 523 12.83 -32.84 -16.06
C GLY A 523 12.79 -32.59 -17.56
N LEU A 524 12.50 -31.34 -17.92
CA LEU A 524 12.45 -30.90 -19.30
C LEU A 524 13.86 -30.54 -19.79
N LEU A 525 14.34 -31.16 -20.86
CA LEU A 525 15.62 -30.83 -21.47
C LEU A 525 15.51 -29.63 -22.39
N CYS A 526 16.42 -28.67 -22.23
CA CYS A 526 16.58 -27.59 -23.20
C CYS A 526 17.47 -28.02 -24.40
N PRO A 527 17.65 -27.16 -25.43
CA PRO A 527 18.48 -27.48 -26.58
C PRO A 527 19.95 -27.84 -26.28
N ASN A 528 20.49 -27.44 -25.12
CA ASN A 528 21.82 -27.83 -24.65
C ASN A 528 21.81 -29.14 -23.81
N LYS A 529 20.73 -29.91 -23.86
CA LYS A 529 20.51 -31.14 -23.06
C LYS A 529 20.61 -30.96 -21.54
N ALA A 530 20.51 -29.71 -21.06
CA ALA A 530 20.42 -29.41 -19.65
C ALA A 530 18.99 -29.60 -19.15
N ALA A 531 18.82 -30.34 -18.05
CA ALA A 531 17.54 -30.60 -17.41
C ALA A 531 17.01 -29.40 -16.62
N LEU A 532 15.74 -29.07 -16.83
CA LEU A 532 14.98 -28.10 -16.06
C LEU A 532 14.03 -28.85 -15.13
N ASN A 533 14.15 -28.60 -13.83
CA ASN A 533 13.27 -29.20 -12.83
C ASN A 533 11.99 -28.38 -12.69
N LEU A 534 10.86 -29.04 -12.41
CA LEU A 534 9.62 -28.36 -12.08
C LEU A 534 9.82 -27.52 -10.79
N SER A 535 9.60 -26.21 -10.91
CA SER A 535 9.87 -25.22 -9.86
C SER A 535 8.59 -24.64 -9.24
N SER A 536 7.49 -24.54 -9.99
CA SER A 536 6.22 -24.11 -9.42
C SER A 536 5.05 -24.44 -10.34
N VAL A 537 3.88 -24.63 -9.73
CA VAL A 537 2.58 -24.65 -10.40
C VAL A 537 1.80 -23.43 -9.93
N LYS A 538 1.32 -22.58 -10.85
CA LYS A 538 0.59 -21.33 -10.52
C LYS A 538 -0.73 -21.26 -11.27
N THR A 539 -1.76 -20.70 -10.65
CA THR A 539 -2.99 -20.30 -11.35
C THR A 539 -2.73 -19.06 -12.22
N PHE A 540 -3.30 -19.04 -13.43
CA PHE A 540 -3.19 -17.89 -14.33
C PHE A 540 -4.50 -17.71 -15.10
N GLY A 541 -5.02 -16.48 -15.15
CA GLY A 541 -6.22 -16.16 -15.93
C GLY A 541 -7.55 -16.61 -15.32
N LEU A 542 -8.62 -16.33 -16.06
CA LEU A 542 -10.02 -16.74 -15.76
C LEU A 542 -10.38 -18.09 -16.41
N ASP A 543 -9.51 -18.63 -17.26
CA ASP A 543 -9.77 -19.76 -18.16
C ASP A 543 -9.52 -21.14 -17.51
N ASN A 544 -9.57 -21.20 -16.17
CA ASN A 544 -9.38 -22.41 -15.39
C ASN A 544 -8.09 -23.20 -15.77
N SER A 545 -7.04 -22.49 -16.21
CA SER A 545 -5.75 -23.06 -16.57
C SER A 545 -4.68 -22.78 -15.50
N ARG A 546 -3.63 -23.60 -15.47
CA ARG A 546 -2.49 -23.41 -14.56
C ARG A 546 -1.18 -23.48 -15.34
N ILE A 547 -0.21 -22.69 -14.90
CA ILE A 547 1.12 -22.63 -15.49
C ILE A 547 2.07 -23.54 -14.70
N LEU A 548 2.68 -24.51 -15.40
CA LEU A 548 3.84 -25.27 -14.93
C LEU A 548 5.11 -24.50 -15.30
N ARG A 549 5.97 -24.21 -14.32
CA ARG A 549 7.25 -23.49 -14.53
C ARG A 549 8.43 -24.38 -14.20
N PHE A 550 9.31 -24.57 -15.17
CA PHE A 550 10.54 -25.35 -15.09
C PHE A 550 11.78 -24.44 -15.08
N VAL A 551 12.81 -24.78 -14.30
CA VAL A 551 14.02 -23.95 -14.13
C VAL A 551 15.27 -24.83 -14.03
N THR A 552 16.37 -24.44 -14.69
CA THR A 552 17.67 -25.11 -14.54
C THR A 552 18.30 -24.87 -13.17
N PRO A 553 19.17 -25.78 -12.67
CA PRO A 553 20.06 -25.48 -11.56
C PRO A 553 20.95 -24.25 -11.84
N ALA A 554 21.42 -23.61 -10.76
CA ALA A 554 22.22 -22.38 -10.85
C ALA A 554 23.54 -22.55 -11.61
N SER A 555 24.13 -23.75 -11.50
CA SER A 555 25.44 -24.09 -12.04
C SER A 555 25.45 -24.36 -13.55
N VAL A 556 24.29 -24.55 -14.17
CA VAL A 556 24.23 -25.10 -15.54
C VAL A 556 24.31 -24.04 -16.63
N CYS A 557 23.72 -22.86 -16.40
CA CYS A 557 23.66 -21.81 -17.41
C CYS A 557 24.85 -20.85 -17.51
N PRO A 558 25.67 -20.60 -16.46
CA PRO A 558 26.80 -19.68 -16.54
C PRO A 558 27.73 -19.95 -17.72
N ASP A 559 28.10 -21.22 -17.93
CA ASP A 559 29.10 -21.66 -18.92
C ASP A 559 28.49 -22.32 -20.16
N CYS A 560 27.18 -22.15 -20.37
CA CYS A 560 26.48 -22.82 -21.48
C CYS A 560 26.81 -22.16 -22.83
N PRO A 561 27.27 -22.92 -23.86
CA PRO A 561 27.62 -22.36 -25.17
C PRO A 561 26.41 -21.79 -25.93
N LEU A 562 25.19 -22.25 -25.60
CA LEU A 562 23.94 -21.76 -26.20
C LEU A 562 23.32 -20.59 -25.41
N ARG A 563 23.99 -20.08 -24.37
CA ARG A 563 23.47 -19.03 -23.50
C ARG A 563 23.06 -17.78 -24.28
N GLY A 564 23.87 -17.34 -25.24
CA GLY A 564 23.59 -16.16 -26.07
C GLY A 564 22.31 -16.29 -26.91
N ARG A 565 21.89 -17.51 -27.25
CA ARG A 565 20.62 -17.79 -27.95
C ARG A 565 19.44 -17.95 -27.00
N CYS A 566 19.71 -18.16 -25.71
CA CYS A 566 18.68 -18.39 -24.70
C CYS A 566 18.13 -17.12 -24.06
N THR A 567 18.83 -16.00 -24.19
CA THR A 567 18.49 -14.69 -23.62
C THR A 567 18.32 -13.65 -24.71
N THR A 568 17.20 -12.94 -24.72
CA THR A 568 16.98 -11.81 -25.66
C THR A 568 17.82 -10.58 -25.32
N SER A 569 18.35 -10.49 -24.10
CA SER A 569 19.39 -9.54 -23.71
C SER A 569 20.71 -10.29 -23.57
N ARG A 570 21.87 -9.69 -23.92
CA ARG A 570 23.20 -10.24 -23.62
C ARG A 570 23.49 -10.21 -22.11
N SER A 571 22.64 -10.83 -21.30
CA SER A 571 22.78 -10.82 -19.85
C SER A 571 23.98 -11.69 -19.46
N THR A 572 25.06 -11.04 -19.07
CA THR A 572 26.27 -11.65 -18.49
C THR A 572 26.08 -12.05 -17.03
N SER A 573 24.87 -11.91 -16.46
CA SER A 573 24.64 -12.18 -15.04
C SER A 573 25.00 -13.61 -14.66
N PRO A 574 25.89 -13.85 -13.68
CA PRO A 574 26.20 -15.20 -13.20
C PRO A 574 24.99 -15.90 -12.57
N THR A 575 23.90 -15.17 -12.32
CA THR A 575 22.64 -15.71 -11.75
C THR A 575 21.60 -16.10 -12.80
N PHE A 576 21.90 -15.97 -14.09
CA PHE A 576 20.97 -16.37 -15.15
C PHE A 576 20.66 -17.87 -15.06
N ARG A 577 19.38 -18.21 -15.18
CA ARG A 577 18.89 -19.60 -15.26
C ARG A 577 17.89 -19.70 -16.39
N LYS A 578 17.94 -20.79 -17.15
CA LYS A 578 16.96 -21.02 -18.22
C LYS A 578 15.63 -21.42 -17.57
N GLU A 579 14.56 -20.79 -18.04
CA GLU A 579 13.20 -21.04 -17.56
C GLU A 579 12.30 -21.41 -18.74
N PHE A 580 11.34 -22.29 -18.49
CA PHE A 580 10.28 -22.66 -19.42
C PHE A 580 8.95 -22.70 -18.67
N SER A 581 7.90 -22.13 -19.27
CA SER A 581 6.56 -22.11 -18.70
C SER A 581 5.55 -22.56 -19.74
N MET A 582 4.61 -23.41 -19.36
CA MET A 582 3.51 -23.89 -20.21
C MET A 582 2.20 -23.89 -19.42
N SER A 583 1.09 -23.66 -20.12
CA SER A 583 -0.25 -23.78 -19.55
C SER A 583 -0.76 -25.21 -19.72
N VAL A 584 -1.39 -25.75 -18.68
CA VAL A 584 -2.08 -27.05 -18.72
C VAL A 584 -3.45 -26.91 -18.01
N PRO A 585 -4.42 -27.78 -18.32
CA PRO A 585 -5.72 -27.78 -17.64
C PRO A 585 -5.60 -27.90 -16.11
N THR A 586 -6.50 -27.26 -15.36
CA THR A 586 -6.46 -27.28 -13.88
C THR A 586 -6.51 -28.69 -13.32
N ASP A 587 -7.31 -29.57 -13.91
CA ASP A 587 -7.48 -30.95 -13.43
C ASP A 587 -6.17 -31.75 -13.54
N THR A 588 -5.34 -31.44 -14.52
CA THR A 588 -4.00 -32.01 -14.68
C THR A 588 -2.97 -31.35 -13.76
N ALA A 589 -2.99 -30.02 -13.63
CA ALA A 589 -2.00 -29.29 -12.83
C ALA A 589 -2.17 -29.44 -11.31
N LYS A 590 -3.40 -29.61 -10.81
CA LYS A 590 -3.69 -29.71 -9.38
C LYS A 590 -2.95 -30.89 -8.72
N PRO A 591 -3.00 -32.14 -9.22
CA PRO A 591 -2.24 -33.24 -8.64
C PRO A 591 -0.72 -33.04 -8.74
N ILE A 592 -0.23 -32.51 -9.88
CA ILE A 592 1.20 -32.18 -10.06
C ILE A 592 1.67 -31.17 -9.00
N GLY A 593 0.86 -30.16 -8.70
CA GLY A 593 1.15 -29.16 -7.67
C GLY A 593 1.25 -29.76 -6.27
N ALA A 594 0.37 -30.68 -5.90
CA ALA A 594 0.40 -31.36 -4.61
C ALA A 594 1.64 -32.25 -4.46
N LEU A 595 1.97 -33.03 -5.49
CA LEU A 595 3.16 -33.89 -5.52
C LEU A 595 4.47 -33.07 -5.48
N LEU A 596 4.49 -31.90 -6.11
CA LEU A 596 5.64 -30.98 -6.03
C LEU A 596 5.88 -30.49 -4.60
N VAL A 597 4.84 -30.21 -3.83
CA VAL A 597 4.97 -29.82 -2.42
C VAL A 597 5.50 -30.99 -1.59
N LYS A 598 4.92 -32.20 -1.77
CA LYS A 598 5.35 -33.42 -1.06
C LYS A 598 6.82 -33.75 -1.34
N SER A 599 7.23 -33.79 -2.61
CA SER A 599 8.62 -34.08 -3.01
C SER A 599 9.65 -33.07 -2.49
N ARG A 600 9.23 -31.84 -2.15
CA ARG A 600 10.09 -30.84 -1.51
C ARG A 600 10.22 -31.06 -0.02
N ALA A 601 9.15 -31.48 0.65
CA ALA A 601 9.19 -31.84 2.06
C ALA A 601 10.21 -32.97 2.29
N ASP A 602 10.20 -34.00 1.44
CA ASP A 602 11.14 -35.13 1.50
C ASP A 602 12.61 -34.73 1.30
N ARG A 603 12.86 -33.66 0.54
CA ARG A 603 14.22 -33.19 0.20
C ARG A 603 14.81 -32.22 1.21
N MET A 604 14.00 -31.64 2.09
CA MET A 604 14.56 -30.83 3.16
C MET A 604 15.27 -31.79 4.10
N PRO A 605 16.61 -31.70 4.26
CA PRO A 605 17.29 -32.50 5.27
C PRO A 605 16.56 -32.26 6.59
N GLY A 606 16.31 -33.34 7.34
CA GLY A 606 15.83 -33.24 8.72
C GLY A 606 16.63 -32.16 9.45
N PRO A 607 16.03 -31.44 10.41
CA PRO A 607 16.55 -30.19 10.95
C PRO A 607 18.07 -30.30 11.14
N VAL A 608 18.82 -29.58 10.30
CA VAL A 608 20.27 -29.47 10.44
C VAL A 608 20.47 -28.98 11.86
N LYS A 609 21.02 -29.84 12.73
CA LYS A 609 21.39 -29.46 14.09
C LYS A 609 22.25 -28.21 13.95
N SER A 610 21.65 -27.06 14.26
CA SER A 610 22.34 -25.78 14.21
C SER A 610 23.58 -25.90 15.08
N VAL A 611 24.70 -25.40 14.58
CA VAL A 611 25.89 -25.14 15.40
C VAL A 611 25.43 -24.48 16.72
N PRO A 612 25.87 -24.97 17.89
CA PRO A 612 25.42 -24.45 19.17
C PRO A 612 25.55 -22.92 19.24
N PRO A 613 24.57 -22.21 19.85
CA PRO A 613 24.60 -20.75 19.97
C PRO A 613 25.83 -20.16 20.69
N SER A 614 26.66 -21.00 21.31
CA SER A 614 27.77 -20.63 22.19
C SER A 614 28.93 -19.87 21.52
N GLN A 615 28.96 -19.73 20.19
CA GLN A 615 30.07 -19.08 19.48
C GLN A 615 29.73 -17.73 18.82
N ARG A 616 28.52 -17.18 18.99
CA ARG A 616 28.21 -15.81 18.56
C ARG A 616 28.30 -14.86 19.77
N PRO A 617 29.10 -13.78 19.71
CA PRO A 617 29.08 -12.77 20.76
C PRO A 617 27.65 -12.22 20.87
N ALA A 618 27.02 -12.44 22.03
CA ALA A 618 25.64 -12.09 22.26
C ALA A 618 25.47 -10.57 22.08
N PRO A 619 24.57 -10.11 21.19
CA PRO A 619 24.22 -8.69 21.18
C PRO A 619 23.72 -8.34 22.58
N ARG A 620 24.28 -7.31 23.23
CA ARG A 620 23.82 -6.78 24.52
C ARG A 620 22.29 -6.67 24.47
N LYS A 621 21.59 -7.59 25.13
CA LYS A 621 20.13 -7.66 25.12
C LYS A 621 19.63 -6.40 25.84
N MET A 622 18.90 -5.54 25.13
CA MET A 622 18.05 -4.55 25.78
C MET A 622 16.88 -5.33 26.39
N VAL A 623 17.03 -5.70 27.66
CA VAL A 623 16.03 -6.47 28.40
C VAL A 623 15.08 -5.46 29.03
N ALA A 624 13.83 -5.41 28.58
CA ALA A 624 12.79 -4.69 29.30
C ALA A 624 12.63 -5.34 30.68
N SER A 625 12.58 -4.54 31.75
CA SER A 625 12.31 -5.05 33.09
C SER A 625 10.85 -5.47 33.16
N TRP A 626 10.60 -6.78 33.24
CA TRP A 626 9.26 -7.33 33.38
C TRP A 626 8.93 -7.55 34.85
N LYS A 627 7.69 -7.24 35.23
CA LYS A 627 7.09 -7.61 36.51
C LYS A 627 5.80 -8.34 36.21
N ARG A 628 5.49 -9.35 37.03
CA ARG A 628 4.23 -10.07 36.93
C ARG A 628 3.05 -9.08 36.99
N PRO A 629 2.08 -9.16 36.07
CA PRO A 629 0.88 -8.34 36.14
C PRO A 629 0.16 -8.58 37.47
N ALA A 630 -0.43 -7.53 38.03
CA ALA A 630 -1.44 -7.69 39.09
C ALA A 630 -2.66 -8.44 38.53
N ASP A 631 -3.54 -8.92 39.42
CA ASP A 631 -4.81 -9.50 38.98
C ASP A 631 -5.55 -8.50 38.09
N GLN A 632 -6.07 -9.01 36.96
CA GLN A 632 -6.65 -8.17 35.90
C GLN A 632 -7.89 -7.45 36.42
N ASP A 633 -8.03 -6.17 36.06
CA ASP A 633 -9.30 -5.46 36.21
C ASP A 633 -10.40 -6.21 35.42
N GLU A 634 -11.63 -6.18 35.91
CA GLU A 634 -12.76 -6.83 35.22
C GLU A 634 -12.93 -6.22 33.82
N ALA A 635 -12.56 -7.01 32.80
CA ALA A 635 -12.77 -6.66 31.40
C ALA A 635 -14.20 -6.18 31.14
N GLY A 636 -14.36 -5.21 30.24
CA GLY A 636 -15.67 -4.69 29.85
C GLY A 636 -16.65 -5.79 29.43
N LYS A 637 -17.93 -5.57 29.73
CA LYS A 637 -19.00 -6.58 29.56
C LYS A 637 -19.42 -6.78 28.11
N LEU A 638 -18.99 -5.92 27.20
CA LEU A 638 -19.40 -5.93 25.79
C LEU A 638 -18.29 -6.47 24.89
N ALA A 639 -18.67 -7.11 23.79
CA ALA A 639 -17.72 -7.46 22.72
C ALA A 639 -17.30 -6.19 21.97
N VAL A 640 -16.02 -6.09 21.61
CA VAL A 640 -15.53 -5.00 20.74
C VAL A 640 -16.14 -5.18 19.36
N ARG A 641 -16.68 -4.10 18.80
CA ARG A 641 -17.35 -4.14 17.51
C ARG A 641 -16.69 -3.21 16.50
N SER A 642 -16.27 -3.78 15.37
CA SER A 642 -15.75 -3.01 14.23
C SER A 642 -16.79 -2.05 13.66
N ALA A 643 -16.33 -1.01 12.98
CA ALA A 643 -17.20 -0.12 12.22
C ALA A 643 -18.08 -0.88 11.22
N LEU A 644 -19.34 -0.43 11.07
CA LEU A 644 -20.35 -1.09 10.23
C LEU A 644 -20.38 -0.59 8.79
N LEU A 645 -19.81 0.59 8.53
CA LEU A 645 -19.80 1.14 7.19
C LEU A 645 -19.04 0.21 6.24
N LEU A 646 -19.57 0.02 5.04
CA LEU A 646 -18.95 -0.77 3.98
C LEU A 646 -18.49 0.16 2.84
N PRO A 647 -17.26 0.72 2.90
CA PRO A 647 -16.77 1.67 1.90
C PRO A 647 -16.82 1.13 0.47
N ALA A 648 -16.65 -0.17 0.28
CA ALA A 648 -16.77 -0.81 -1.03
C ALA A 648 -18.20 -0.75 -1.58
N ALA A 649 -19.22 -0.87 -0.74
CA ALA A 649 -20.61 -0.74 -1.15
C ALA A 649 -20.90 0.69 -1.62
N LEU A 650 -20.44 1.69 -0.87
CA LEU A 650 -20.59 3.11 -1.24
C LEU A 650 -19.95 3.42 -2.61
N ARG A 651 -18.71 2.98 -2.84
CA ARG A 651 -18.04 3.19 -4.13
C ARG A 651 -18.73 2.45 -5.28
N LYS A 652 -19.25 1.24 -5.03
CA LYS A 652 -20.02 0.49 -6.02
C LYS A 652 -21.35 1.16 -6.34
N ALA A 653 -22.03 1.73 -5.34
CA ALA A 653 -23.28 2.47 -5.52
C ALA A 653 -23.06 3.71 -6.39
N LEU A 654 -21.99 4.48 -6.14
CA LEU A 654 -21.63 5.59 -7.03
C LEU A 654 -21.29 5.10 -8.44
N ALA A 655 -20.49 4.04 -8.56
CA ALA A 655 -20.14 3.51 -9.87
C ALA A 655 -21.38 3.10 -10.66
N ALA A 656 -22.33 2.40 -10.04
CA ALA A 656 -23.60 2.05 -10.65
C ALA A 656 -24.40 3.29 -11.06
N ALA A 657 -24.51 4.28 -10.17
CA ALA A 657 -25.16 5.54 -10.47
C ALA A 657 -24.51 6.29 -11.67
N CYS A 658 -23.20 6.18 -11.87
CA CYS A 658 -22.53 6.76 -13.04
C CYS A 658 -22.74 5.97 -14.34
N LEU A 659 -23.01 4.67 -14.28
CA LEU A 659 -23.31 3.85 -15.48
C LEU A 659 -24.71 4.15 -16.04
N ASP A 660 -25.64 4.54 -15.16
CA ASP A 660 -27.02 4.85 -15.53
C ASP A 660 -27.23 6.30 -16.05
N VAL A 661 -26.14 7.03 -16.30
CA VAL A 661 -26.18 8.45 -16.69
C VAL A 661 -25.40 8.74 -17.96
N ASP A 662 -26.12 9.33 -18.92
CA ASP A 662 -25.59 9.97 -20.10
C ASP A 662 -25.10 11.38 -19.75
N THR A 663 -23.78 11.58 -19.86
CA THR A 663 -23.18 12.91 -19.65
C THR A 663 -23.10 13.65 -20.98
N HIS A 664 -23.62 14.87 -21.02
CA HIS A 664 -23.59 15.77 -22.16
C HIS A 664 -22.84 17.04 -21.80
N VAL A 665 -21.92 17.48 -22.66
CA VAL A 665 -21.21 18.75 -22.47
C VAL A 665 -21.20 19.53 -23.77
N THR A 666 -21.81 20.71 -23.76
CA THR A 666 -21.74 21.67 -24.86
C THR A 666 -20.96 22.90 -24.43
N VAL A 667 -20.09 23.38 -25.32
CA VAL A 667 -19.26 24.56 -25.10
C VAL A 667 -19.56 25.54 -26.23
N THR A 668 -20.22 26.65 -25.90
CA THR A 668 -20.49 27.74 -26.83
C THR A 668 -19.55 28.88 -26.50
N GLU A 669 -18.53 29.08 -27.33
CA GLU A 669 -17.64 30.23 -27.20
C GLU A 669 -18.33 31.48 -27.76
N PRO A 670 -18.07 32.66 -27.18
CA PRO A 670 -18.48 33.90 -27.81
C PRO A 670 -17.81 34.02 -29.18
N THR A 671 -18.43 34.77 -30.09
CA THR A 671 -17.79 35.14 -31.37
C THR A 671 -16.41 35.73 -31.04
N PRO A 672 -15.32 35.17 -31.57
CA PRO A 672 -13.99 35.68 -31.27
C PRO A 672 -13.93 37.15 -31.67
N LEU A 673 -13.52 38.00 -30.73
CA LEU A 673 -13.16 39.37 -31.08
C LEU A 673 -12.10 39.31 -32.19
N PRO A 674 -12.12 40.26 -33.16
CA PRO A 674 -11.05 40.35 -34.12
C PRO A 674 -9.72 40.29 -33.37
N PRO A 675 -8.73 39.52 -33.86
CA PRO A 675 -7.44 39.46 -33.18
C PRO A 675 -6.95 40.89 -32.98
N PRO A 676 -6.54 41.28 -31.76
CA PRO A 676 -5.95 42.59 -31.56
C PRO A 676 -4.82 42.75 -32.60
N PRO A 677 -4.64 43.94 -33.18
CA PRO A 677 -3.60 44.16 -34.16
C PRO A 677 -2.29 43.60 -33.60
N VAL A 678 -1.63 42.73 -34.36
CA VAL A 678 -0.36 42.13 -33.95
C VAL A 678 0.56 43.29 -33.62
N ALA A 679 0.90 43.45 -32.34
CA ALA A 679 1.87 44.45 -31.91
C ALA A 679 3.21 44.07 -32.51
N VAL A 680 3.51 44.59 -33.70
CA VAL A 680 4.75 44.33 -34.46
C VAL A 680 5.95 44.94 -33.73
N PHE A 681 5.70 45.86 -32.80
CA PHE A 681 6.70 46.57 -32.03
C PHE A 681 6.43 46.44 -30.54
N ALA A 682 7.46 46.12 -29.78
CA ALA A 682 7.46 46.22 -28.33
C ALA A 682 7.62 47.70 -27.94
N ILE A 683 6.48 48.37 -27.70
CA ILE A 683 6.40 49.83 -27.56
C ILE A 683 6.93 50.27 -26.18
N THR A 684 6.72 49.45 -25.15
CA THR A 684 7.18 49.72 -23.78
C THR A 684 8.38 48.86 -23.38
N ALA A 685 9.15 49.28 -22.38
CA ALA A 685 10.20 48.45 -21.78
C ALA A 685 9.63 47.13 -21.22
N SER A 686 8.37 47.15 -20.75
CA SER A 686 7.64 45.96 -20.31
C SER A 686 7.29 45.02 -21.47
N ASP A 687 7.16 45.51 -22.70
CA ASP A 687 6.93 44.68 -23.89
C ASP A 687 8.23 44.04 -24.41
N ARG A 688 9.36 44.72 -24.19
CA ARG A 688 10.70 44.25 -24.57
C ARG A 688 11.31 43.27 -23.57
N GLN A 689 10.98 43.43 -22.30
CA GLN A 689 11.35 42.50 -21.26
C GLN A 689 10.36 41.34 -21.27
N HIS A 690 10.83 40.10 -21.42
CA HIS A 690 10.02 38.90 -21.16
C HIS A 690 9.64 38.85 -19.67
N ARG A 691 8.71 39.70 -19.25
CA ARG A 691 8.33 39.81 -17.85
C ARG A 691 7.74 38.48 -17.41
N ARG A 692 8.13 38.05 -16.21
CA ARG A 692 7.57 36.84 -15.61
C ARG A 692 6.07 37.06 -15.41
N LYS A 693 5.24 36.23 -16.05
CA LYS A 693 3.79 36.23 -15.81
C LYS A 693 3.50 36.00 -14.33
N THR A 694 2.62 36.82 -13.77
CA THR A 694 2.01 36.64 -12.45
C THR A 694 1.24 35.33 -12.40
N TRP A 695 0.89 34.86 -11.19
CA TRP A 695 0.04 33.67 -11.04
C TRP A 695 -1.33 33.86 -11.69
N THR A 696 -1.94 35.03 -11.51
CA THR A 696 -3.21 35.38 -12.14
C THR A 696 -3.13 35.28 -13.67
N GLU A 697 -2.13 35.90 -14.31
CA GLU A 697 -1.94 35.82 -15.76
C GLU A 697 -1.69 34.38 -16.26
N ARG A 698 -1.04 33.53 -15.44
CA ARG A 698 -0.81 32.11 -15.76
C ARG A 698 -2.10 31.29 -15.68
N HIS A 699 -2.93 31.52 -14.67
CA HIS A 699 -4.24 30.87 -14.55
C HIS A 699 -5.14 31.28 -15.72
N GLN A 700 -5.23 32.58 -16.00
CA GLN A 700 -6.02 33.19 -17.08
C GLN A 700 -5.66 32.66 -18.47
N TRP A 701 -4.38 32.31 -18.71
CA TRP A 701 -3.93 31.83 -20.02
C TRP A 701 -4.75 30.64 -20.57
N ASN A 702 -5.22 29.75 -19.71
CA ASN A 702 -6.06 28.60 -20.09
C ASN A 702 -7.45 28.62 -19.44
N GLU A 703 -7.88 29.75 -18.87
CA GLU A 703 -9.29 29.96 -18.48
C GLU A 703 -10.17 30.04 -19.72
N LEU A 704 -11.43 29.60 -19.59
CA LEU A 704 -12.45 29.82 -20.63
C LEU A 704 -12.54 31.31 -20.97
N THR A 705 -12.73 31.61 -22.26
CA THR A 705 -12.94 32.98 -22.72
C THR A 705 -14.16 33.58 -22.01
N GLU A 706 -14.08 34.84 -21.58
CA GLU A 706 -15.22 35.55 -20.99
C GLU A 706 -16.43 35.47 -21.92
N GLY A 707 -17.63 35.21 -21.39
CA GLY A 707 -18.83 34.97 -22.20
C GLY A 707 -18.97 33.55 -22.76
N THR A 708 -18.02 32.64 -22.53
CA THR A 708 -18.20 31.22 -22.86
C THR A 708 -19.36 30.63 -22.04
N ILE A 709 -20.27 29.94 -22.72
CA ILE A 709 -21.37 29.20 -22.10
C ILE A 709 -21.02 27.72 -22.10
N VAL A 710 -20.89 27.13 -20.91
CA VAL A 710 -20.71 25.68 -20.75
C VAL A 710 -22.03 25.11 -20.24
N ARG A 711 -22.66 24.24 -21.04
CA ARG A 711 -23.83 23.48 -20.58
C ARG A 711 -23.42 22.05 -20.25
N VAL A 712 -23.61 21.66 -19.00
CA VAL A 712 -23.37 20.28 -18.52
C VAL A 712 -24.74 19.65 -18.27
N GLY A 713 -25.01 18.56 -18.96
CA GLY A 713 -26.25 17.79 -18.84
C GLY A 713 -25.95 16.40 -18.30
N PHE A 714 -26.73 15.96 -17.30
CA PHE A 714 -26.73 14.57 -16.86
C PHE A 714 -28.12 14.01 -17.10
N ALA A 715 -28.25 13.12 -18.09
CA ALA A 715 -29.53 12.52 -18.48
C ALA A 715 -29.57 11.05 -18.03
N GLY A 716 -30.60 10.68 -17.27
CA GLY A 716 -30.66 9.38 -16.58
C GLY A 716 -30.22 9.51 -15.11
N GLY A 717 -30.53 8.49 -14.29
CA GLY A 717 -30.05 8.36 -12.91
C GLY A 717 -30.44 9.50 -11.94
N GLY A 718 -31.69 9.50 -11.46
CA GLY A 718 -32.17 10.48 -10.45
C GLY A 718 -31.36 10.50 -9.14
N SER A 719 -30.57 9.46 -8.88
CA SER A 719 -29.64 9.35 -7.76
C SER A 719 -28.50 10.40 -7.82
N LEU A 720 -27.96 10.72 -9.00
CA LEU A 720 -26.87 11.71 -9.14
C LEU A 720 -27.31 13.13 -8.80
N VAL A 721 -28.61 13.42 -8.92
CA VAL A 721 -29.17 14.72 -8.53
C VAL A 721 -28.93 14.98 -7.04
N ARG A 722 -28.96 13.94 -6.20
CA ARG A 722 -28.64 14.07 -4.76
C ARG A 722 -27.20 14.55 -4.57
N ILE A 723 -26.23 13.93 -5.24
CA ILE A 723 -24.81 14.32 -5.16
C ILE A 723 -24.61 15.77 -5.63
N LEU A 724 -25.24 16.16 -6.74
CA LEU A 724 -25.06 17.48 -7.32
C LEU A 724 -25.88 18.58 -6.61
N ARG A 725 -27.00 18.27 -5.95
CA ARG A 725 -27.81 19.24 -5.19
C ARG A 725 -27.37 19.41 -3.75
N HIS A 726 -26.82 18.35 -3.14
CA HIS A 726 -26.26 18.44 -1.79
C HIS A 726 -25.13 19.49 -1.70
N SER A 727 -24.64 20.04 -2.82
CA SER A 727 -23.70 21.16 -2.83
C SER A 727 -24.28 22.53 -2.50
N GLU A 728 -25.60 22.73 -2.56
CA GLU A 728 -26.21 24.05 -2.39
C GLU A 728 -26.49 24.41 -0.92
N SER A 729 -26.51 23.44 -0.01
CA SER A 729 -26.93 23.63 1.39
C SER A 729 -25.80 23.73 2.41
N THR A 730 -24.52 23.63 2.01
CA THR A 730 -23.40 23.80 2.94
C THR A 730 -22.74 25.16 2.70
N GLU A 731 -23.16 26.18 3.44
CA GLU A 731 -22.32 27.37 3.63
C GLU A 731 -21.02 26.88 4.27
N ILE A 732 -19.93 26.89 3.49
CA ILE A 732 -18.59 26.66 4.04
C ILE A 732 -18.29 27.88 4.91
N THR A 733 -18.59 27.76 6.20
CA THR A 733 -18.21 28.76 7.20
C THR A 733 -16.69 28.74 7.25
N HIS A 734 -16.06 29.75 6.66
CA HIS A 734 -14.64 29.98 6.84
C HIS A 734 -14.43 30.38 8.30
N ALA A 735 -14.15 29.41 9.17
CA ALA A 735 -13.48 29.69 10.42
C ALA A 735 -12.09 30.24 10.06
N ALA A 736 -11.92 31.56 10.16
CA ALA A 736 -10.62 32.18 10.13
C ALA A 736 -9.88 31.73 11.40
N ALA A 737 -8.86 30.90 11.22
CA ALA A 737 -7.83 30.65 12.22
C ALA A 737 -6.57 31.40 11.79
#